data_AF-A0A3A5VBE3-F1
#
_entry.id   AF-A0A3A5VBE3-F1
#
_cell.length_a   1.000
_cell.length_b   1.000
_cell.length_c   1.000
_cell.angle_alpha   90.00
_cell.angle_beta   90.00
_cell.angle_gamma   90.00
#
_symmetry.space_group_name_H-M   'P 1'
#
loop_
_entity.id
_entity.type
_entity.pdbx_description
1 polymer ?
#
loop_
_entity_poly.entity_id
_entity_poly.type
_entity_poly.pdbx_seq_one_letter_code
_entity_poly.pdbx_strand_id
1 'polypeptide(L)'
;MDGIHWWNERLEAWSHEGFDVSSFRNSLRAEPELASQLLIEFDAMVSRNRLLRRRVIDSSMPRDKKGRWLNELDDVSNTDKLLEKWNADASLNRPWEPYVHKAEERWSERGKRSNLSAIVRRLNALDPSSFSACQPLLILFDDVSSEQLISSMLDEIENDEKRRRNIVDEMIGLLNDEGIDASDARKMKISDALDHLASLQSRADTARTNRLRIEKEIRPFDEELAERLLTKKGDDITSEVDAIIENLSGRLKSITDMVDEWKIQGIIFPEGNDIAPQDLLDWEAGLPEIERVVDIHLRALERWRDFETLWPDKCGNSELAGHLNLTEEFVDLVDALDQEWKELELEGMQIINSWEDRGFAMDVWRSRVAEEPRSAVSWLKRDEEKYESASSLVDSLLALDTSIEGDEENIRRIAILREFELDNNILEEMVDFIDTRARRGARHRSMLEQEWMELIRRGLVEDLATSSLSLSEFEQLVSDARINRRSSGIPLDRLEERMKEEIETWYQNGFSVDVMEELLAEDPMSLALRITAIRNAVAKHEQLRRRISALDWTRDPEMSVAVNMDLSRPDRLDSLAASIPQLMMDLSRRKVVDKDFNFIPWRPQKRSRPVLMPVPQNNVEDTMEAILEEMQSEEEVDLINFENETEPVIDDQKEQQDSEEVVDEISHPNNVTEVEEMDVTIISETDEELEKPEKREVPDLENSQNDSSIDSSVIVDLLRALGLEKDADMLSDNGDFSAVRRIIASHVGVEPRDMRLDRLLRLSLRLMMKGDEDDAARFTLIQTLTELAGILSKWTRTRLEARHNGSSGVLIEDAAALGIALERIPGPGTPVPLELDEYNLPPPDDLDGLTNEVKVLKRRIMLASSGGVR
;
A
#
# COMPACT_ATOMS: atom_id res chain seq x y z
N MET A 1 -34.99 -27.33 -136.60
CA MET A 1 -35.64 -28.66 -136.57
C MET A 1 -35.60 -29.15 -135.12
N ASP A 2 -36.31 -28.45 -134.25
CA ASP A 2 -36.70 -28.98 -132.94
C ASP A 2 -38.18 -29.37 -133.08
N GLY A 3 -38.62 -30.43 -132.40
CA GLY A 3 -39.96 -30.96 -132.58
C GLY A 3 -41.03 -29.94 -132.19
N ILE A 4 -42.01 -29.72 -133.08
CA ILE A 4 -43.33 -29.22 -132.66
C ILE A 4 -44.03 -30.38 -131.96
N HIS A 5 -43.59 -30.66 -130.73
CA HIS A 5 -44.21 -31.66 -129.88
C HIS A 5 -45.61 -31.17 -129.50
N TRP A 6 -46.61 -32.05 -129.63
CA TRP A 6 -48.03 -31.73 -129.46
C TRP A 6 -48.36 -31.14 -128.07
N TRP A 7 -47.50 -31.37 -127.08
CA TRP A 7 -47.66 -30.85 -125.72
C TRP A 7 -47.25 -29.39 -125.55
N ASN A 8 -46.49 -28.79 -126.47
CA ASN A 8 -46.05 -27.39 -126.33
C ASN A 8 -47.24 -26.41 -126.22
N GLU A 9 -48.33 -26.66 -126.95
CA GLU A 9 -49.55 -25.85 -126.88
C GLU A 9 -50.17 -25.84 -125.47
N ARG A 10 -50.13 -26.98 -124.75
CA ARG A 10 -50.59 -27.06 -123.36
C ARG A 10 -49.64 -26.36 -122.38
N LEU A 11 -48.33 -26.47 -122.60
CA LEU A 11 -47.33 -25.76 -121.81
C LEU A 11 -47.44 -24.23 -122.00
N GLU A 12 -47.68 -23.78 -123.23
CA GLU A 12 -47.82 -22.36 -123.55
C GLU A 12 -49.13 -21.78 -122.98
N ALA A 13 -50.24 -22.53 -123.00
CA ALA A 13 -51.47 -22.18 -122.29
C ALA A 13 -51.24 -21.95 -120.78
N TRP A 14 -50.51 -22.86 -120.10
CA TRP A 14 -50.16 -22.66 -118.68
C TRP A 14 -49.24 -21.45 -118.46
N SER A 15 -48.29 -21.18 -119.37
CA SER A 15 -47.43 -19.99 -119.27
C SER A 15 -48.22 -18.67 -119.42
N HIS A 16 -49.29 -18.67 -120.22
CA HIS A 16 -50.21 -17.53 -120.35
C HIS A 16 -51.09 -17.32 -119.11
N GLU A 17 -51.31 -18.35 -118.29
CA GLU A 17 -51.90 -18.25 -116.94
C GLU A 17 -50.89 -17.79 -115.86
N GLY A 18 -49.67 -17.42 -116.27
CA GLY A 18 -48.63 -16.91 -115.37
C GLY A 18 -48.03 -17.98 -114.47
N PHE A 19 -47.89 -19.22 -114.95
CA PHE A 19 -47.11 -20.27 -114.30
C PHE A 19 -45.71 -20.36 -114.92
N ASP A 20 -44.68 -20.66 -114.12
CA ASP A 20 -43.41 -21.12 -114.69
C ASP A 20 -43.54 -22.58 -115.13
N VAL A 21 -43.25 -22.80 -116.41
CA VAL A 21 -43.35 -24.09 -117.11
C VAL A 21 -41.95 -24.58 -117.53
N SER A 22 -40.88 -23.90 -117.10
CA SER A 22 -39.49 -24.25 -117.40
C SER A 22 -39.13 -25.67 -116.93
N SER A 23 -39.55 -26.03 -115.71
CA SER A 23 -39.37 -27.35 -115.11
C SER A 23 -40.07 -28.44 -115.91
N PHE A 24 -41.37 -28.30 -116.18
CA PHE A 24 -42.16 -29.25 -116.97
C PHE A 24 -41.64 -29.40 -118.40
N ARG A 25 -41.23 -28.29 -119.04
CA ARG A 25 -40.61 -28.29 -120.39
C ARG A 25 -39.27 -29.04 -120.41
N ASN A 26 -38.53 -29.10 -119.30
CA ASN A 26 -37.31 -29.89 -119.18
C ASN A 26 -37.62 -31.39 -118.96
N SER A 27 -38.55 -31.74 -118.06
CA SER A 27 -38.93 -33.14 -117.82
C SER A 27 -39.50 -33.82 -119.08
N LEU A 28 -40.38 -33.13 -119.82
CA LEU A 28 -40.96 -33.64 -121.07
C LEU A 28 -39.96 -33.75 -122.23
N ARG A 29 -38.77 -33.14 -122.10
CA ARG A 29 -37.65 -33.31 -123.02
C ARG A 29 -36.72 -34.46 -122.64
N ALA A 30 -36.68 -34.84 -121.36
CA ALA A 30 -35.91 -35.98 -120.88
C ALA A 30 -36.61 -37.31 -121.22
N GLU A 31 -37.94 -37.38 -121.02
CA GLU A 31 -38.71 -38.63 -121.17
C GLU A 31 -39.90 -38.47 -122.13
N PRO A 32 -39.66 -38.31 -123.45
CA PRO A 32 -40.70 -38.05 -124.44
C PRO A 32 -41.69 -39.22 -124.64
N GLU A 33 -41.32 -40.45 -124.28
CA GLU A 33 -42.19 -41.63 -124.38
C GLU A 33 -43.26 -41.65 -123.26
N LEU A 34 -42.95 -41.08 -122.09
CA LEU A 34 -43.86 -40.96 -120.95
C LEU A 34 -44.64 -39.63 -120.93
N ALA A 35 -44.44 -38.78 -121.95
CA ALA A 35 -44.98 -37.42 -122.00
C ALA A 35 -46.51 -37.34 -121.75
N SER A 36 -47.29 -38.32 -122.21
CA SER A 36 -48.74 -38.35 -121.98
C SER A 36 -49.12 -38.62 -120.52
N GLN A 37 -48.32 -39.37 -119.77
CA GLN A 37 -48.53 -39.60 -118.33
C GLN A 37 -48.06 -38.38 -117.52
N LEU A 38 -46.85 -37.89 -117.82
CA LEU A 38 -46.29 -36.69 -117.20
C LEU A 38 -47.20 -35.46 -117.38
N LEU A 39 -47.88 -35.31 -118.53
CA LEU A 39 -48.84 -34.22 -118.74
C LEU A 39 -50.11 -34.35 -117.90
N ILE A 40 -50.56 -35.57 -117.58
CA ILE A 40 -51.70 -35.79 -116.68
C ILE A 40 -51.29 -35.43 -115.24
N GLU A 41 -50.08 -35.82 -114.83
CA GLU A 41 -49.51 -35.44 -113.53
C GLU A 41 -49.31 -33.92 -113.41
N PHE A 42 -48.77 -33.27 -114.44
CA PHE A 42 -48.61 -31.82 -114.46
C PHE A 42 -49.95 -31.08 -114.54
N ASP A 43 -50.96 -31.55 -115.29
CA ASP A 43 -52.29 -30.91 -115.26
C ASP A 43 -52.98 -31.08 -113.89
N ALA A 44 -52.70 -32.17 -113.17
CA ALA A 44 -53.11 -32.34 -111.78
C ALA A 44 -52.36 -31.39 -110.83
N MET A 45 -51.05 -31.20 -110.97
CA MET A 45 -50.27 -30.21 -110.20
C MET A 45 -50.72 -28.77 -110.47
N VAL A 46 -50.90 -28.39 -111.74
CA VAL A 46 -51.44 -27.07 -112.13
C VAL A 46 -52.85 -26.89 -111.58
N SER A 47 -53.70 -27.92 -111.59
CA SER A 47 -55.04 -27.84 -111.01
C SER A 47 -55.02 -27.67 -109.49
N ARG A 48 -54.11 -28.34 -108.77
CA ARG A 48 -53.85 -28.07 -107.34
C ARG A 48 -53.33 -26.65 -107.11
N ASN A 49 -52.47 -26.13 -107.98
CA ASN A 49 -51.97 -24.76 -107.91
C ASN A 49 -53.10 -23.75 -108.08
N ARG A 50 -53.93 -23.89 -109.13
CA ARG A 50 -55.12 -23.04 -109.36
C ARG A 50 -56.05 -23.03 -108.13
N LEU A 51 -56.27 -24.17 -107.49
CA LEU A 51 -57.04 -24.25 -106.23
C LEU A 51 -56.35 -23.52 -105.07
N LEU A 52 -55.03 -23.65 -104.88
CA LEU A 52 -54.31 -22.95 -103.83
C LEU A 52 -54.21 -21.43 -104.08
N ARG A 53 -53.92 -20.98 -105.31
CA ARG A 53 -53.99 -19.57 -105.72
C ARG A 53 -55.37 -18.98 -105.38
N ARG A 54 -56.45 -19.71 -105.65
CA ARG A 54 -57.82 -19.32 -105.26
C ARG A 54 -57.99 -19.21 -103.74
N ARG A 55 -57.57 -20.21 -102.95
CA ARG A 55 -57.61 -20.16 -101.47
C ARG A 55 -56.83 -18.95 -100.91
N VAL A 56 -55.68 -18.62 -101.49
CA VAL A 56 -54.89 -17.43 -101.13
C VAL A 56 -55.63 -16.13 -101.46
N ILE A 57 -56.23 -16.03 -102.66
CA ILE A 57 -57.02 -14.86 -103.10
C ILE A 57 -58.25 -14.66 -102.19
N ASP A 58 -59.03 -15.71 -101.94
CA ASP A 58 -60.28 -15.66 -101.18
C ASP A 58 -60.07 -15.51 -99.66
N SER A 59 -58.83 -15.65 -99.16
CA SER A 59 -58.49 -15.50 -97.73
C SER A 59 -58.63 -14.07 -97.19
N SER A 60 -58.63 -13.91 -95.87
CA SER A 60 -58.65 -12.61 -95.16
C SER A 60 -57.29 -11.92 -95.00
N MET A 61 -56.21 -12.49 -95.56
CA MET A 61 -54.83 -12.02 -95.29
C MET A 61 -54.53 -10.59 -95.79
N PRO A 62 -53.63 -9.83 -95.13
CA PRO A 62 -53.08 -8.58 -95.62
C PRO A 62 -52.47 -8.69 -97.02
N ARG A 63 -52.58 -7.61 -97.81
CA ARG A 63 -52.15 -7.56 -99.22
C ARG A 63 -50.69 -8.00 -99.43
N ASP A 64 -49.79 -7.62 -98.53
CA ASP A 64 -48.36 -7.92 -98.65
C ASP A 64 -48.06 -9.41 -98.37
N LYS A 65 -48.80 -10.03 -97.44
CA LYS A 65 -48.75 -11.47 -97.20
C LYS A 65 -49.33 -12.24 -98.39
N LYS A 66 -50.47 -11.80 -98.95
CA LYS A 66 -51.05 -12.37 -100.18
C LYS A 66 -50.08 -12.29 -101.36
N GLY A 67 -49.41 -11.16 -101.56
CA GLY A 67 -48.44 -10.98 -102.64
C GLY A 67 -47.29 -11.99 -102.58
N ARG A 68 -46.70 -12.21 -101.40
CA ARG A 68 -45.65 -13.23 -101.20
C ARG A 68 -46.14 -14.63 -101.55
N TRP A 69 -47.31 -15.02 -101.04
CA TRP A 69 -47.93 -16.33 -101.33
C TRP A 69 -48.23 -16.53 -102.82
N LEU A 70 -48.71 -15.50 -103.53
CA LEU A 70 -48.99 -15.60 -104.96
C LEU A 70 -47.70 -15.76 -105.77
N ASN A 71 -46.66 -14.96 -105.47
CA ASN A 71 -45.36 -15.09 -106.13
C ASN A 71 -44.69 -16.47 -105.86
N GLU A 72 -44.82 -17.02 -104.65
CA GLU A 72 -44.35 -18.39 -104.35
C GLU A 72 -45.13 -19.46 -105.15
N LEU A 73 -46.37 -19.18 -105.56
CA LEU A 73 -47.22 -20.07 -106.35
C LEU A 73 -47.05 -19.94 -107.87
N ASP A 74 -46.16 -19.08 -108.35
CA ASP A 74 -45.84 -19.00 -109.78
C ASP A 74 -45.06 -20.24 -110.25
N ASP A 75 -44.22 -20.81 -109.38
CA ASP A 75 -43.53 -22.08 -109.61
C ASP A 75 -44.41 -23.28 -109.21
N VAL A 76 -44.88 -24.01 -110.22
CA VAL A 76 -45.76 -25.18 -110.03
C VAL A 76 -45.04 -26.38 -109.40
N SER A 77 -43.70 -26.43 -109.41
CA SER A 77 -42.95 -27.55 -108.80
C SER A 77 -42.98 -27.55 -107.27
N ASN A 78 -43.35 -26.42 -106.64
CA ASN A 78 -43.41 -26.28 -105.18
C ASN A 78 -44.82 -26.40 -104.59
N THR A 79 -45.85 -26.74 -105.38
CA THR A 79 -47.27 -26.75 -104.96
C THR A 79 -47.55 -27.55 -103.70
N ASP A 80 -47.03 -28.78 -103.60
CA ASP A 80 -47.40 -29.68 -102.51
C ASP A 80 -46.78 -29.22 -101.17
N LYS A 81 -45.55 -28.66 -101.20
CA LYS A 81 -44.93 -28.00 -100.03
C LYS A 81 -45.66 -26.72 -99.62
N LEU A 82 -46.17 -25.96 -100.60
CA LEU A 82 -46.96 -24.76 -100.35
C LEU A 82 -48.35 -25.10 -99.81
N LEU A 83 -48.96 -26.22 -100.23
CA LEU A 83 -50.18 -26.76 -99.64
C LEU A 83 -49.99 -27.16 -98.17
N GLU A 84 -48.88 -27.83 -97.83
CA GLU A 84 -48.53 -28.17 -96.44
C GLU A 84 -48.38 -26.91 -95.57
N LYS A 85 -47.52 -25.96 -96.00
CA LYS A 85 -47.37 -24.65 -95.32
C LYS A 85 -48.71 -23.91 -95.19
N TRP A 86 -49.55 -23.93 -96.21
CA TRP A 86 -50.83 -23.22 -96.22
C TRP A 86 -51.81 -23.81 -95.21
N ASN A 87 -51.91 -25.14 -95.17
CA ASN A 87 -52.76 -25.83 -94.21
C ASN A 87 -52.27 -25.60 -92.76
N ALA A 88 -50.96 -25.42 -92.53
CA ALA A 88 -50.38 -25.07 -91.24
C ALA A 88 -50.61 -23.59 -90.83
N ASP A 89 -50.54 -22.64 -91.77
CA ASP A 89 -50.97 -21.25 -91.49
C ASP A 89 -52.48 -21.19 -91.24
N ALA A 90 -53.27 -21.95 -91.99
CA ALA A 90 -54.72 -22.02 -91.83
C ALA A 90 -55.12 -22.62 -90.47
N SER A 91 -54.47 -23.70 -90.00
CA SER A 91 -54.81 -24.30 -88.70
C SER A 91 -54.55 -23.40 -87.49
N LEU A 92 -53.67 -22.41 -87.63
CA LEU A 92 -53.39 -21.39 -86.60
C LEU A 92 -54.25 -20.13 -86.78
N ASN A 93 -54.28 -19.57 -87.99
CA ASN A 93 -54.84 -18.23 -88.24
C ASN A 93 -56.27 -18.24 -88.82
N ARG A 94 -56.76 -19.36 -89.37
CA ARG A 94 -58.08 -19.52 -90.00
C ARG A 94 -58.62 -20.96 -89.86
N PRO A 95 -58.84 -21.51 -88.64
CA PRO A 95 -59.03 -22.96 -88.44
C PRO A 95 -60.19 -23.62 -89.22
N TRP A 96 -61.18 -22.82 -89.62
CA TRP A 96 -62.32 -23.24 -90.46
C TRP A 96 -62.00 -23.46 -91.93
N GLU A 97 -60.95 -22.82 -92.47
CA GLU A 97 -60.67 -22.79 -93.91
C GLU A 97 -60.52 -24.21 -94.54
N PRO A 98 -59.83 -25.19 -93.90
CA PRO A 98 -59.71 -26.54 -94.46
C PRO A 98 -61.02 -27.35 -94.46
N TYR A 99 -61.97 -27.01 -93.60
CA TYR A 99 -63.29 -27.66 -93.51
C TYR A 99 -64.27 -27.02 -94.50
N VAL A 100 -64.28 -25.69 -94.54
CA VAL A 100 -65.03 -24.88 -95.51
C VAL A 100 -64.67 -25.27 -96.95
N HIS A 101 -63.37 -25.41 -97.26
CA HIS A 101 -62.92 -25.81 -98.60
C HIS A 101 -63.39 -27.22 -99.01
N LYS A 102 -63.44 -28.18 -98.08
CA LYS A 102 -64.00 -29.53 -98.34
C LYS A 102 -65.51 -29.52 -98.57
N ALA A 103 -66.21 -28.58 -97.94
CA ALA A 103 -67.66 -28.45 -98.03
C ALA A 103 -68.13 -27.60 -99.23
N GLU A 104 -67.27 -26.71 -99.75
CA GLU A 104 -67.59 -25.68 -100.75
C GLU A 104 -68.36 -26.21 -101.97
N GLU A 105 -67.99 -27.40 -102.47
CA GLU A 105 -68.64 -28.07 -103.59
C GLU A 105 -70.09 -28.42 -103.26
N ARG A 106 -70.35 -29.15 -102.15
CA ARG A 106 -71.70 -29.54 -101.70
C ARG A 106 -72.61 -28.35 -101.40
N TRP A 107 -72.03 -27.27 -100.84
CA TRP A 107 -72.75 -26.01 -100.64
C TRP A 107 -73.07 -25.30 -101.96
N SER A 108 -72.26 -25.47 -102.99
CA SER A 108 -72.52 -24.94 -104.34
C SER A 108 -73.59 -25.74 -105.10
N GLU A 109 -73.59 -27.08 -105.01
CA GLU A 109 -74.62 -27.95 -105.60
C GLU A 109 -76.02 -27.61 -105.10
N ARG A 110 -76.16 -27.31 -103.80
CA ARG A 110 -77.43 -26.90 -103.18
C ARG A 110 -77.70 -25.38 -103.32
N GLY A 111 -76.93 -24.66 -104.13
CA GLY A 111 -77.12 -23.23 -104.41
C GLY A 111 -76.77 -22.26 -103.28
N LYS A 112 -76.29 -22.74 -102.12
CA LYS A 112 -76.04 -21.95 -100.90
C LYS A 112 -74.63 -21.33 -100.81
N ARG A 113 -73.87 -21.27 -101.91
CA ARG A 113 -72.50 -20.72 -101.95
C ARG A 113 -72.39 -19.31 -101.32
N SER A 114 -73.39 -18.46 -101.55
CA SER A 114 -73.50 -17.11 -100.96
C SER A 114 -73.46 -17.14 -99.43
N ASN A 115 -74.09 -18.13 -98.82
CA ASN A 115 -74.35 -18.17 -97.38
C ASN A 115 -73.13 -18.72 -96.63
N LEU A 116 -72.48 -19.74 -97.19
CA LEU A 116 -71.12 -20.16 -96.78
C LEU A 116 -70.14 -18.98 -96.86
N SER A 117 -70.17 -18.17 -97.93
CA SER A 117 -69.31 -16.98 -98.03
C SER A 117 -69.61 -15.91 -96.98
N ALA A 118 -70.84 -15.87 -96.44
CA ALA A 118 -71.23 -14.95 -95.37
C ALA A 118 -70.74 -15.45 -94.00
N ILE A 119 -70.93 -16.75 -93.71
CA ILE A 119 -70.39 -17.42 -92.51
C ILE A 119 -68.86 -17.25 -92.44
N VAL A 120 -68.15 -17.49 -93.55
CA VAL A 120 -66.69 -17.29 -93.64
C VAL A 120 -66.28 -15.83 -93.41
N ARG A 121 -67.07 -14.86 -93.89
CA ARG A 121 -66.83 -13.43 -93.61
C ARG A 121 -67.02 -13.07 -92.14
N ARG A 122 -67.98 -13.68 -91.44
CA ARG A 122 -68.15 -13.51 -89.98
C ARG A 122 -66.99 -14.14 -89.21
N LEU A 123 -66.62 -15.39 -89.51
CA LEU A 123 -65.46 -16.06 -88.90
C LEU A 123 -64.15 -15.28 -89.10
N ASN A 124 -63.93 -14.73 -90.30
CA ASN A 124 -62.77 -13.88 -90.60
C ASN A 124 -62.75 -12.52 -89.86
N ALA A 125 -63.83 -12.12 -89.19
CA ALA A 125 -63.93 -10.88 -88.42
C ALA A 125 -63.78 -11.10 -86.89
N LEU A 126 -63.73 -12.35 -86.44
CA LEU A 126 -63.53 -12.70 -85.03
C LEU A 126 -62.07 -12.48 -84.60
N ASP A 127 -61.89 -12.07 -83.34
CA ASP A 127 -60.60 -11.99 -82.67
C ASP A 127 -59.98 -13.40 -82.43
N PRO A 128 -58.66 -13.58 -82.56
CA PRO A 128 -58.01 -14.89 -82.35
C PRO A 128 -58.32 -15.57 -81.01
N SER A 129 -58.63 -14.81 -79.95
CA SER A 129 -59.05 -15.35 -78.64
C SER A 129 -60.41 -16.07 -78.65
N SER A 130 -61.14 -16.09 -79.76
CA SER A 130 -62.36 -16.88 -79.92
C SER A 130 -62.22 -18.08 -80.86
N PHE A 131 -61.07 -18.27 -81.52
CA PHE A 131 -60.89 -19.35 -82.52
C PHE A 131 -61.05 -20.76 -81.92
N SER A 132 -60.75 -20.92 -80.62
CA SER A 132 -60.99 -22.15 -79.86
C SER A 132 -62.48 -22.48 -79.74
N ALA A 133 -63.34 -21.48 -79.54
CA ALA A 133 -64.79 -21.64 -79.49
C ALA A 133 -65.40 -22.03 -80.84
N CYS A 134 -64.69 -21.78 -81.95
CA CYS A 134 -65.13 -22.18 -83.28
C CYS A 134 -64.94 -23.69 -83.59
N GLN A 135 -64.25 -24.48 -82.76
CA GLN A 135 -64.02 -25.91 -83.06
C GLN A 135 -65.31 -26.73 -83.29
N PRO A 136 -66.35 -26.64 -82.43
CA PRO A 136 -67.62 -27.34 -82.66
C PRO A 136 -68.30 -27.02 -84.00
N LEU A 137 -68.05 -25.82 -84.59
CA LEU A 137 -68.57 -25.46 -85.92
C LEU A 137 -67.93 -26.27 -87.05
N LEU A 138 -66.70 -26.75 -86.87
CA LEU A 138 -65.88 -27.29 -87.97
C LEU A 138 -66.45 -28.60 -88.54
N ILE A 139 -67.05 -29.42 -87.68
CA ILE A 139 -67.70 -30.69 -88.05
C ILE A 139 -69.01 -30.45 -88.83
N LEU A 140 -69.70 -29.33 -88.55
CA LEU A 140 -71.03 -29.05 -89.10
C LEU A 140 -70.99 -28.64 -90.58
N PHE A 141 -69.88 -28.06 -91.07
CA PHE A 141 -69.75 -27.65 -92.47
C PHE A 141 -69.98 -28.78 -93.48
N ASP A 142 -69.69 -30.04 -93.12
CA ASP A 142 -69.90 -31.20 -93.99
C ASP A 142 -71.39 -31.41 -94.37
N ASP A 143 -72.36 -30.95 -93.57
CA ASP A 143 -73.78 -30.94 -93.92
C ASP A 143 -74.37 -29.53 -94.07
N VAL A 144 -74.77 -29.23 -95.31
CA VAL A 144 -75.45 -28.00 -95.76
C VAL A 144 -76.85 -27.79 -95.14
N SER A 145 -77.42 -28.79 -94.43
CA SER A 145 -78.66 -28.58 -93.66
C SER A 145 -78.42 -27.83 -92.34
N SER A 146 -77.22 -27.93 -91.76
CA SER A 146 -76.86 -27.37 -90.45
C SER A 146 -76.70 -25.84 -90.41
N GLU A 147 -76.89 -25.16 -91.55
CA GLU A 147 -76.67 -23.71 -91.73
C GLU A 147 -77.22 -22.84 -90.59
N GLN A 148 -78.46 -23.10 -90.14
CA GLN A 148 -79.11 -22.32 -89.07
C GLN A 148 -78.41 -22.50 -87.71
N LEU A 149 -77.89 -23.70 -87.44
CA LEU A 149 -77.18 -24.06 -86.22
C LEU A 149 -75.74 -23.52 -86.25
N ILE A 150 -75.10 -23.52 -87.42
CA ILE A 150 -73.82 -22.81 -87.63
C ILE A 150 -74.01 -21.31 -87.39
N SER A 151 -75.09 -20.70 -87.87
CA SER A 151 -75.34 -19.27 -87.60
C SER A 151 -75.61 -18.99 -86.12
N SER A 152 -76.43 -19.78 -85.42
CA SER A 152 -76.76 -19.49 -84.01
C SER A 152 -75.57 -19.67 -83.08
N MET A 153 -74.77 -20.72 -83.27
CA MET A 153 -73.52 -20.91 -82.51
C MET A 153 -72.48 -19.82 -82.80
N LEU A 154 -72.49 -19.25 -84.01
CA LEU A 154 -71.63 -18.11 -84.34
C LEU A 154 -72.17 -16.80 -83.75
N ASP A 155 -73.50 -16.61 -83.70
CA ASP A 155 -74.14 -15.50 -82.99
C ASP A 155 -73.76 -15.52 -81.49
N GLU A 156 -73.73 -16.70 -80.87
CA GLU A 156 -73.27 -16.89 -79.49
C GLU A 156 -71.80 -16.46 -79.31
N ILE A 157 -70.88 -16.95 -80.17
CA ILE A 157 -69.45 -16.61 -80.12
C ILE A 157 -69.21 -15.10 -80.31
N GLU A 158 -69.89 -14.47 -81.28
CA GLU A 158 -69.82 -13.02 -81.47
C GLU A 158 -70.38 -12.25 -80.26
N ASN A 159 -71.38 -12.77 -79.56
CA ASN A 159 -71.95 -12.12 -78.38
C ASN A 159 -71.04 -12.23 -77.16
N ASP A 160 -70.33 -13.35 -76.97
CA ASP A 160 -69.29 -13.49 -75.95
C ASP A 160 -68.00 -12.72 -76.27
N GLU A 161 -67.73 -12.46 -77.55
CA GLU A 161 -66.70 -11.52 -77.97
C GLU A 161 -67.10 -10.07 -77.64
N LYS A 162 -68.34 -9.65 -77.96
CA LYS A 162 -68.89 -8.33 -77.58
C LYS A 162 -68.88 -8.12 -76.07
N ARG A 163 -69.33 -9.10 -75.28
CA ARG A 163 -69.26 -9.07 -73.80
C ARG A 163 -67.83 -8.81 -73.30
N ARG A 164 -66.82 -9.50 -73.84
CA ARG A 164 -65.42 -9.29 -73.45
C ARG A 164 -64.87 -7.93 -73.87
N ARG A 165 -65.27 -7.38 -75.02
CA ARG A 165 -64.94 -5.99 -75.40
C ARG A 165 -65.59 -4.97 -74.45
N ASN A 166 -66.85 -5.18 -74.04
CA ASN A 166 -67.49 -4.32 -73.05
C ASN A 166 -66.73 -4.30 -71.72
N ILE A 167 -66.25 -5.46 -71.23
CA ILE A 167 -65.43 -5.54 -70.00
C ILE A 167 -64.12 -4.74 -70.15
N VAL A 168 -63.48 -4.80 -71.31
CA VAL A 168 -62.30 -3.97 -71.63
C VAL A 168 -62.65 -2.48 -71.61
N ASP A 169 -63.77 -2.07 -72.20
CA ASP A 169 -64.24 -0.68 -72.15
C ASP A 169 -64.65 -0.21 -70.74
N GLU A 170 -65.23 -1.09 -69.91
CA GLU A 170 -65.57 -0.83 -68.50
C GLU A 170 -64.30 -0.66 -67.65
N MET A 171 -63.28 -1.52 -67.83
CA MET A 171 -61.98 -1.39 -67.17
C MET A 171 -61.23 -0.11 -67.59
N ILE A 172 -61.30 0.27 -68.87
CA ILE A 172 -60.77 1.56 -69.36
C ILE A 172 -61.53 2.73 -68.72
N GLY A 173 -62.85 2.61 -68.53
CA GLY A 173 -63.65 3.59 -67.79
C GLY A 173 -63.15 3.79 -66.36
N LEU A 174 -63.01 2.70 -65.60
CA LEU A 174 -62.52 2.73 -64.21
C LEU A 174 -61.13 3.36 -64.09
N LEU A 175 -60.16 2.93 -64.91
CA LEU A 175 -58.81 3.52 -64.89
C LEU A 175 -58.80 5.00 -65.30
N ASN A 176 -59.68 5.41 -66.22
CA ASN A 176 -59.78 6.80 -66.65
C ASN A 176 -60.48 7.69 -65.59
N ASP A 177 -61.43 7.15 -64.83
CA ASP A 177 -61.99 7.83 -63.64
C ASP A 177 -60.93 7.98 -62.53
N GLU A 178 -59.97 7.05 -62.43
CA GLU A 178 -58.76 7.15 -61.59
C GLU A 178 -57.64 8.03 -62.20
N GLY A 179 -57.86 8.60 -63.41
CA GLY A 179 -56.94 9.52 -64.08
C GLY A 179 -55.80 8.87 -64.86
N ILE A 180 -55.89 7.59 -65.19
CA ILE A 180 -54.91 6.81 -65.95
C ILE A 180 -55.45 6.57 -67.38
N ASP A 181 -54.78 7.11 -68.39
CA ASP A 181 -55.16 6.89 -69.79
C ASP A 181 -54.82 5.46 -70.23
N ALA A 182 -55.85 4.62 -70.31
CA ALA A 182 -55.78 3.24 -70.80
C ALA A 182 -56.29 3.10 -72.27
N SER A 183 -56.48 4.19 -73.00
CA SER A 183 -57.17 4.21 -74.31
C SER A 183 -56.56 3.32 -75.39
N ASP A 184 -55.26 3.01 -75.32
CA ASP A 184 -54.59 2.13 -76.28
C ASP A 184 -55.04 0.67 -76.20
N ALA A 185 -55.55 0.21 -75.06
CA ALA A 185 -56.10 -1.14 -74.92
C ALA A 185 -57.28 -1.41 -75.90
N ARG A 186 -58.00 -0.37 -76.34
CA ARG A 186 -59.07 -0.48 -77.38
C ARG A 186 -58.57 -0.98 -78.74
N LYS A 187 -57.27 -0.88 -79.02
CA LYS A 187 -56.64 -1.26 -80.30
C LYS A 187 -55.97 -2.63 -80.25
N MET A 188 -55.83 -3.20 -79.05
CA MET A 188 -55.16 -4.49 -78.82
C MET A 188 -56.13 -5.66 -79.03
N LYS A 189 -55.61 -6.89 -79.06
CA LYS A 189 -56.45 -8.10 -78.99
C LYS A 189 -57.06 -8.20 -77.60
N ILE A 190 -58.15 -8.96 -77.45
CA ILE A 190 -58.88 -9.06 -76.18
C ILE A 190 -57.99 -9.62 -75.04
N SER A 191 -57.10 -10.58 -75.31
CA SER A 191 -56.10 -11.06 -74.34
C SER A 191 -55.12 -9.95 -73.96
N ASP A 192 -54.43 -9.42 -74.97
CA ASP A 192 -53.33 -8.47 -74.83
C ASP A 192 -53.80 -7.17 -74.15
N ALA A 193 -55.06 -6.77 -74.38
CA ALA A 193 -55.73 -5.66 -73.72
C ALA A 193 -55.96 -5.92 -72.22
N LEU A 194 -56.48 -7.10 -71.84
CA LEU A 194 -56.76 -7.44 -70.45
C LEU A 194 -55.48 -7.57 -69.63
N ASP A 195 -54.42 -8.18 -70.19
CA ASP A 195 -53.11 -8.28 -69.54
C ASP A 195 -52.47 -6.89 -69.32
N HIS A 196 -52.63 -5.98 -70.29
CA HIS A 196 -52.17 -4.58 -70.18
C HIS A 196 -53.00 -3.75 -69.19
N LEU A 197 -54.31 -3.97 -69.11
CA LEU A 197 -55.18 -3.31 -68.14
C LEU A 197 -54.88 -3.79 -66.71
N ALA A 198 -54.63 -5.09 -66.52
CA ALA A 198 -54.25 -5.66 -65.23
C ALA A 198 -52.90 -5.11 -64.72
N SER A 199 -51.92 -4.87 -65.60
CA SER A 199 -50.63 -4.27 -65.22
C SER A 199 -50.71 -2.76 -64.97
N LEU A 200 -51.62 -2.04 -65.64
CA LEU A 200 -51.94 -0.66 -65.29
C LEU A 200 -52.65 -0.57 -63.93
N GLN A 201 -53.60 -1.47 -63.66
CA GLN A 201 -54.33 -1.51 -62.39
C GLN A 201 -53.40 -1.83 -61.21
N SER A 202 -52.55 -2.85 -61.31
CA SER A 202 -51.63 -3.19 -60.21
C SER A 202 -50.66 -2.05 -59.88
N ARG A 203 -50.24 -1.27 -60.89
CA ARG A 203 -49.47 -0.03 -60.68
C ARG A 203 -50.29 1.11 -60.08
N ALA A 204 -51.58 1.22 -60.39
CA ALA A 204 -52.49 2.18 -59.77
C ALA A 204 -52.65 1.87 -58.27
N ASP A 205 -52.86 0.60 -57.93
CA ASP A 205 -53.00 0.10 -56.57
C ASP A 205 -51.70 0.31 -55.76
N THR A 206 -50.51 0.00 -56.30
CA THR A 206 -49.25 0.26 -55.57
C THR A 206 -48.97 1.75 -55.39
N ALA A 207 -49.25 2.59 -56.39
CA ALA A 207 -49.15 4.04 -56.23
C ALA A 207 -50.12 4.58 -55.16
N ARG A 208 -51.31 3.99 -55.04
CA ARG A 208 -52.30 4.31 -54.01
C ARG A 208 -51.87 3.87 -52.62
N THR A 209 -51.32 2.66 -52.45
CA THR A 209 -50.78 2.21 -51.16
C THR A 209 -49.60 3.06 -50.73
N ASN A 210 -48.70 3.43 -51.65
CA ASN A 210 -47.56 4.28 -51.34
C ASN A 210 -48.00 5.66 -50.85
N ARG A 211 -49.00 6.31 -51.47
CA ARG A 211 -49.56 7.58 -50.98
C ARG A 211 -50.10 7.46 -49.55
N LEU A 212 -50.91 6.42 -49.29
CA LEU A 212 -51.49 6.18 -47.96
C LEU A 212 -50.43 5.87 -46.89
N ARG A 213 -49.29 5.31 -47.27
CA ARG A 213 -48.14 5.10 -46.38
C ARG A 213 -47.36 6.38 -46.17
N ILE A 214 -47.05 7.15 -47.21
CA ILE A 214 -46.39 8.46 -47.07
C ILE A 214 -47.20 9.39 -46.14
N GLU A 215 -48.53 9.44 -46.28
CA GLU A 215 -49.39 10.27 -45.43
C GLU A 215 -49.47 9.80 -43.96
N LYS A 216 -49.22 8.52 -43.66
CA LYS A 216 -49.37 7.93 -42.31
C LYS A 216 -48.07 7.61 -41.58
N GLU A 217 -47.02 7.27 -42.33
CA GLU A 217 -45.80 6.62 -41.84
C GLU A 217 -44.57 7.51 -42.11
N ILE A 218 -44.71 8.59 -42.89
CA ILE A 218 -43.63 9.56 -43.19
C ILE A 218 -44.03 10.99 -42.78
N ARG A 219 -45.23 11.47 -43.20
CA ARG A 219 -45.72 12.83 -42.89
C ARG A 219 -45.73 13.19 -41.39
N PRO A 220 -45.96 12.25 -40.44
CA PRO A 220 -45.84 12.56 -39.01
C PRO A 220 -44.40 12.82 -38.51
N PHE A 221 -43.37 12.52 -39.31
CA PHE A 221 -41.96 12.80 -39.01
C PHE A 221 -41.42 13.98 -39.82
N ASP A 222 -41.74 14.06 -41.11
CA ASP A 222 -41.28 15.12 -42.02
C ASP A 222 -42.34 15.38 -43.10
N GLU A 223 -42.95 16.57 -43.05
CA GLU A 223 -43.96 17.00 -44.01
C GLU A 223 -43.36 17.44 -45.35
N GLU A 224 -42.16 18.05 -45.38
CA GLU A 224 -41.49 18.43 -46.62
C GLU A 224 -41.06 17.19 -47.43
N LEU A 225 -40.52 16.17 -46.75
CA LEU A 225 -40.12 14.91 -47.36
C LEU A 225 -41.35 14.15 -47.87
N ALA A 226 -42.46 14.16 -47.12
CA ALA A 226 -43.73 13.60 -47.59
C ALA A 226 -44.22 14.28 -48.88
N GLU A 227 -44.22 15.62 -48.97
CA GLU A 227 -44.63 16.32 -50.19
C GLU A 227 -43.68 16.05 -51.39
N ARG A 228 -42.37 15.94 -51.15
CA ARG A 228 -41.38 15.57 -52.16
C ARG A 228 -41.59 14.15 -52.70
N LEU A 229 -41.99 13.20 -51.86
CA LEU A 229 -42.33 11.84 -52.29
C LEU A 229 -43.69 11.78 -53.04
N LEU A 230 -44.71 12.52 -52.58
CA LEU A 230 -46.03 12.56 -53.23
C LEU A 230 -46.01 13.21 -54.63
N THR A 231 -45.05 14.10 -54.90
CA THR A 231 -44.86 14.75 -56.20
C THR A 231 -44.02 13.94 -57.19
N LYS A 232 -43.21 12.98 -56.71
CA LYS A 232 -42.41 12.07 -57.54
C LYS A 232 -43.31 11.10 -58.31
N LYS A 233 -42.90 10.74 -59.54
CA LYS A 233 -43.58 9.75 -60.39
C LYS A 233 -42.56 8.78 -60.97
N GLY A 234 -42.61 7.52 -60.52
CA GLY A 234 -41.73 6.43 -60.96
C GLY A 234 -42.10 5.15 -60.24
N ASP A 235 -41.68 4.01 -60.79
CA ASP A 235 -42.06 2.69 -60.25
C ASP A 235 -41.21 2.28 -59.03
N ASP A 236 -40.02 2.87 -58.85
CA ASP A 236 -39.10 2.64 -57.71
C ASP A 236 -39.53 3.31 -56.38
N ILE A 237 -40.69 4.00 -56.34
CA ILE A 237 -41.14 4.73 -55.14
C ILE A 237 -41.45 3.77 -53.97
N THR A 238 -41.77 2.50 -54.22
CA THR A 238 -42.02 1.51 -53.16
C THR A 238 -40.80 1.31 -52.26
N SER A 239 -39.66 0.96 -52.83
CA SER A 239 -38.43 0.65 -52.08
C SER A 239 -37.81 1.88 -51.42
N GLU A 240 -37.95 3.07 -52.03
CA GLU A 240 -37.58 4.33 -51.38
C GLU A 240 -38.46 4.61 -50.15
N VAL A 241 -39.78 4.45 -50.26
CA VAL A 241 -40.74 4.64 -49.16
C VAL A 241 -40.48 3.63 -48.04
N ASP A 242 -40.30 2.35 -48.36
CA ASP A 242 -39.98 1.30 -47.38
C ASP A 242 -38.68 1.62 -46.62
N ALA A 243 -37.59 1.94 -47.32
CA ALA A 243 -36.30 2.26 -46.70
C ALA A 243 -36.35 3.53 -45.82
N ILE A 244 -37.15 4.53 -46.20
CA ILE A 244 -37.34 5.75 -45.41
C ILE A 244 -38.16 5.46 -44.14
N ILE A 245 -39.20 4.63 -44.22
CA ILE A 245 -40.01 4.23 -43.06
C ILE A 245 -39.18 3.38 -42.09
N GLU A 246 -38.42 2.39 -42.58
CA GLU A 246 -37.51 1.60 -41.75
C GLU A 246 -36.44 2.48 -41.08
N ASN A 247 -35.91 3.49 -41.79
CA ASN A 247 -34.94 4.41 -41.22
C ASN A 247 -35.53 5.30 -40.10
N LEU A 248 -36.67 5.96 -40.35
CA LEU A 248 -37.30 6.87 -39.39
C LEU A 248 -37.84 6.12 -38.15
N SER A 249 -38.52 4.99 -38.36
CA SER A 249 -39.01 4.16 -37.25
C SER A 249 -37.86 3.51 -36.46
N GLY A 250 -36.78 3.10 -37.12
CA GLY A 250 -35.57 2.60 -36.48
C GLY A 250 -34.87 3.66 -35.63
N ARG A 251 -34.78 4.91 -36.11
CA ARG A 251 -34.20 6.05 -35.37
C ARG A 251 -35.05 6.43 -34.16
N LEU A 252 -36.37 6.59 -34.33
CA LEU A 252 -37.27 6.84 -33.20
C LEU A 252 -37.15 5.76 -32.13
N LYS A 253 -37.14 4.48 -32.54
CA LYS A 253 -36.95 3.37 -31.61
C LYS A 253 -35.60 3.48 -30.90
N SER A 254 -34.51 3.75 -31.61
CA SER A 254 -33.17 3.87 -31.01
C SER A 254 -33.09 4.95 -29.93
N ILE A 255 -33.74 6.10 -30.14
CA ILE A 255 -33.74 7.20 -29.16
C ILE A 255 -34.71 6.90 -28.02
N THR A 256 -35.84 6.23 -28.29
CA THR A 256 -36.77 5.78 -27.23
C THR A 256 -36.12 4.72 -26.34
N ASP A 257 -35.46 3.70 -26.92
CA ASP A 257 -34.72 2.67 -26.18
C ASP A 257 -33.63 3.31 -25.28
N MET A 258 -32.94 4.34 -25.77
CA MET A 258 -31.89 5.09 -25.06
C MET A 258 -32.45 5.98 -23.92
N VAL A 259 -33.55 6.69 -24.18
CA VAL A 259 -34.24 7.50 -23.16
C VAL A 259 -34.87 6.60 -22.08
N ASP A 260 -35.33 5.40 -22.42
CA ASP A 260 -35.79 4.42 -21.43
C ASP A 260 -34.64 3.79 -20.62
N GLU A 261 -33.46 3.60 -21.21
CA GLU A 261 -32.26 3.22 -20.44
C GLU A 261 -31.88 4.29 -19.41
N TRP A 262 -31.92 5.57 -19.78
CA TRP A 262 -31.71 6.69 -18.85
C TRP A 262 -32.77 6.75 -17.74
N LYS A 263 -34.04 6.45 -18.02
CA LYS A 263 -35.08 6.32 -16.98
C LYS A 263 -34.77 5.16 -16.02
N ILE A 264 -34.28 4.02 -16.52
CA ILE A 264 -33.89 2.87 -15.69
C ILE A 264 -32.69 3.21 -14.78
N GLN A 265 -31.76 4.03 -15.26
CA GLN A 265 -30.63 4.55 -14.47
C GLN A 265 -31.05 5.57 -13.40
N GLY A 266 -32.27 6.14 -13.50
CA GLY A 266 -32.89 6.98 -12.47
C GLY A 266 -33.27 8.39 -12.93
N ILE A 267 -33.18 8.70 -14.23
CA ILE A 267 -33.43 10.06 -14.74
C ILE A 267 -34.92 10.33 -14.98
N ILE A 268 -35.37 11.49 -14.51
CA ILE A 268 -36.73 11.99 -14.63
C ILE A 268 -36.71 13.22 -15.56
N PHE A 269 -37.23 13.03 -16.77
CA PHE A 269 -37.41 14.08 -17.77
C PHE A 269 -38.59 15.00 -17.38
N PRO A 270 -38.55 16.31 -17.74
CA PRO A 270 -39.54 17.29 -17.31
C PRO A 270 -40.90 17.15 -18.01
N GLU A 271 -40.89 16.78 -19.30
CA GLU A 271 -42.08 16.53 -20.09
C GLU A 271 -42.32 15.02 -20.14
N GLY A 272 -43.52 14.63 -19.69
CA GLY A 272 -43.76 13.26 -19.23
C GLY A 272 -44.06 12.27 -20.35
N ASN A 273 -43.04 11.48 -20.69
CA ASN A 273 -43.08 10.24 -21.48
C ASN A 273 -43.45 10.33 -22.97
N ASP A 274 -42.74 9.49 -23.73
CA ASP A 274 -42.95 9.09 -25.12
C ASP A 274 -42.66 10.19 -26.18
N ILE A 275 -41.52 10.04 -26.85
CA ILE A 275 -41.09 10.91 -27.96
C ILE A 275 -42.07 10.75 -29.13
N ALA A 276 -42.74 11.83 -29.56
CA ALA A 276 -43.64 11.74 -30.70
C ALA A 276 -42.85 11.68 -32.01
N PRO A 277 -43.41 11.08 -33.09
CA PRO A 277 -42.80 11.11 -34.43
C PRO A 277 -42.39 12.51 -34.92
N GLN A 278 -43.12 13.55 -34.50
CA GLN A 278 -42.88 14.94 -34.88
C GLN A 278 -41.62 15.52 -34.23
N ASP A 279 -41.33 15.08 -33.00
CA ASP A 279 -40.24 15.62 -32.18
C ASP A 279 -38.89 14.96 -32.52
N LEU A 280 -38.89 13.90 -33.35
CA LEU A 280 -37.71 13.07 -33.64
C LEU A 280 -36.48 13.88 -34.06
N LEU A 281 -36.69 14.85 -34.97
CA LEU A 281 -35.59 15.66 -35.52
C LEU A 281 -35.06 16.69 -34.52
N ASP A 282 -35.92 17.21 -33.64
CA ASP A 282 -35.53 18.13 -32.58
C ASP A 282 -34.80 17.38 -31.46
N TRP A 283 -35.23 16.15 -31.12
CA TRP A 283 -34.50 15.24 -30.22
C TRP A 283 -33.14 14.83 -30.79
N GLU A 284 -33.03 14.52 -32.08
CA GLU A 284 -31.73 14.25 -32.73
C GLU A 284 -30.79 15.45 -32.72
N ALA A 285 -31.32 16.67 -32.92
CA ALA A 285 -30.53 17.89 -32.85
C ALA A 285 -30.05 18.20 -31.42
N GLY A 286 -30.90 17.95 -30.41
CA GLY A 286 -30.57 18.12 -29.00
C GLY A 286 -29.79 16.97 -28.36
N LEU A 287 -29.75 15.79 -28.98
CA LEU A 287 -29.19 14.56 -28.39
C LEU A 287 -27.80 14.76 -27.77
N PRO A 288 -26.81 15.40 -28.41
CA PRO A 288 -25.47 15.54 -27.84
C PRO A 288 -25.41 16.48 -26.62
N GLU A 289 -26.35 17.42 -26.51
CA GLU A 289 -26.48 18.30 -25.35
C GLU A 289 -27.19 17.59 -24.20
N ILE A 290 -28.24 16.80 -24.51
CA ILE A 290 -28.97 15.95 -23.56
C ILE A 290 -28.05 14.87 -23.01
N GLU A 291 -27.31 14.14 -23.86
CA GLU A 291 -26.26 13.19 -23.49
C GLU A 291 -25.30 13.80 -22.47
N ARG A 292 -24.73 14.98 -22.77
CA ARG A 292 -23.78 15.67 -21.88
C ARG A 292 -24.37 16.04 -20.52
N VAL A 293 -25.63 16.48 -20.48
CA VAL A 293 -26.32 16.86 -19.23
C VAL A 293 -26.70 15.61 -18.43
N VAL A 294 -27.14 14.55 -19.09
CA VAL A 294 -27.37 13.22 -18.51
C VAL A 294 -26.09 12.66 -17.90
N ASP A 295 -24.97 12.70 -18.63
CA ASP A 295 -23.64 12.26 -18.20
C ASP A 295 -23.18 12.94 -16.90
N ILE A 296 -23.47 14.24 -16.76
CA ILE A 296 -23.17 15.04 -15.57
C ILE A 296 -24.11 14.63 -14.43
N HIS A 297 -25.41 14.49 -14.70
CA HIS A 297 -26.41 14.11 -13.71
C HIS A 297 -26.18 12.71 -13.15
N LEU A 298 -25.77 11.75 -13.99
CA LEU A 298 -25.48 10.38 -13.58
C LEU A 298 -24.25 10.30 -12.66
N ARG A 299 -23.18 11.03 -12.96
CA ARG A 299 -21.99 11.10 -12.08
C ARG A 299 -22.35 11.74 -10.73
N ALA A 300 -23.14 12.81 -10.75
CA ALA A 300 -23.66 13.42 -9.53
C ALA A 300 -24.59 12.47 -8.76
N LEU A 301 -25.41 11.66 -9.44
CA LEU A 301 -26.29 10.65 -8.83
C LEU A 301 -25.51 9.48 -8.23
N GLU A 302 -24.48 8.97 -8.90
CA GLU A 302 -23.59 7.94 -8.36
C GLU A 302 -22.94 8.44 -7.07
N ARG A 303 -22.32 9.63 -7.11
CA ARG A 303 -21.68 10.25 -5.95
C ARG A 303 -22.66 10.58 -4.83
N TRP A 304 -23.86 11.06 -5.16
CA TRP A 304 -24.93 11.31 -4.19
C TRP A 304 -25.40 10.04 -3.50
N ARG A 305 -25.36 8.88 -4.16
CA ARG A 305 -25.71 7.59 -3.54
C ARG A 305 -24.65 7.10 -2.56
N ASP A 306 -23.37 7.39 -2.79
CA ASP A 306 -22.35 7.22 -1.75
C ASP A 306 -22.74 8.03 -0.50
N PHE A 307 -23.02 9.33 -0.69
CA PHE A 307 -23.44 10.22 0.40
C PHE A 307 -24.78 9.83 1.05
N GLU A 308 -25.72 9.23 0.32
CA GLU A 308 -26.97 8.68 0.88
C GLU A 308 -26.68 7.53 1.85
N THR A 309 -25.73 6.65 1.52
CA THR A 309 -25.34 5.53 2.40
C THR A 309 -24.50 5.96 3.61
N LEU A 310 -23.57 6.89 3.42
CA LEU A 310 -22.62 7.31 4.46
C LEU A 310 -23.18 8.44 5.34
N TRP A 311 -23.82 9.45 4.75
CA TRP A 311 -24.29 10.68 5.43
C TRP A 311 -25.82 10.90 5.24
N PRO A 312 -26.68 9.94 5.62
CA PRO A 312 -28.14 10.05 5.41
C PRO A 312 -28.77 11.29 6.06
N ASP A 313 -28.18 11.83 7.13
CA ASP A 313 -28.60 13.07 7.78
C ASP A 313 -28.66 14.28 6.83
N LYS A 314 -27.75 14.35 5.85
CA LYS A 314 -27.61 15.49 4.93
C LYS A 314 -28.35 15.30 3.61
N CYS A 315 -28.55 14.05 3.20
CA CYS A 315 -29.13 13.71 1.89
C CYS A 315 -30.67 13.73 1.85
N GLY A 316 -31.34 14.21 2.90
CA GLY A 316 -32.80 14.17 3.04
C GLY A 316 -33.63 14.89 1.94
N ASN A 317 -33.01 15.79 1.16
CA ASN A 317 -33.66 16.51 0.06
C ASN A 317 -33.66 15.67 -1.25
N SER A 318 -34.32 14.51 -1.22
CA SER A 318 -34.43 13.60 -2.37
C SER A 318 -35.15 14.23 -3.59
N GLU A 319 -35.84 15.36 -3.43
CA GLU A 319 -36.60 16.06 -4.49
C GLU A 319 -35.74 16.60 -5.65
N LEU A 320 -34.42 16.72 -5.50
CA LEU A 320 -33.50 17.11 -6.58
C LEU A 320 -32.94 15.92 -7.36
N ALA A 321 -32.91 14.73 -6.76
CA ALA A 321 -32.34 13.54 -7.38
C ALA A 321 -33.16 13.10 -8.61
N GLY A 322 -32.48 12.72 -9.69
CA GLY A 322 -33.11 12.23 -10.92
C GLY A 322 -33.68 13.32 -11.84
N HIS A 323 -34.09 14.48 -11.33
CA HIS A 323 -34.71 15.55 -12.12
C HIS A 323 -33.71 16.32 -13.00
N LEU A 324 -33.71 16.04 -14.31
CA LEU A 324 -32.72 16.59 -15.25
C LEU A 324 -32.74 18.13 -15.36
N ASN A 325 -33.89 18.76 -15.11
CA ASN A 325 -34.03 20.23 -15.10
C ASN A 325 -33.34 20.94 -13.93
N LEU A 326 -33.03 20.21 -12.85
CA LEU A 326 -32.40 20.74 -11.64
C LEU A 326 -30.95 20.25 -11.51
N THR A 327 -30.34 19.91 -12.65
CA THR A 327 -28.95 19.42 -12.77
C THR A 327 -27.94 20.39 -12.18
N GLU A 328 -28.08 21.70 -12.41
CA GLU A 328 -27.19 22.70 -11.82
C GLU A 328 -27.32 22.74 -10.28
N GLU A 329 -28.55 22.83 -9.75
CA GLU A 329 -28.82 22.84 -8.30
C GLU A 329 -28.42 21.52 -7.59
N PHE A 330 -28.53 20.39 -8.29
CA PHE A 330 -28.14 19.07 -7.79
C PHE A 330 -26.62 18.87 -7.81
N VAL A 331 -25.93 19.33 -8.84
CA VAL A 331 -24.46 19.34 -8.89
C VAL A 331 -23.90 20.25 -7.81
N ASP A 332 -24.42 21.47 -7.65
CA ASP A 332 -24.02 22.39 -6.56
C ASP A 332 -24.18 21.75 -5.17
N LEU A 333 -25.23 20.95 -4.95
CA LEU A 333 -25.43 20.20 -3.70
C LEU A 333 -24.37 19.10 -3.51
N VAL A 334 -24.08 18.32 -4.56
CA VAL A 334 -23.08 17.23 -4.49
C VAL A 334 -21.67 17.80 -4.33
N ASP A 335 -21.31 18.86 -5.06
CA ASP A 335 -20.03 19.57 -4.93
C ASP A 335 -19.87 20.19 -3.53
N ALA A 336 -20.95 20.61 -2.87
CA ALA A 336 -20.90 21.08 -1.48
C ALA A 336 -20.62 19.93 -0.49
N LEU A 337 -21.24 18.76 -0.67
CA LEU A 337 -20.94 17.56 0.13
C LEU A 337 -19.50 17.08 -0.10
N ASP A 338 -19.02 17.14 -1.34
CA ASP A 338 -17.63 16.81 -1.70
C ASP A 338 -16.62 17.89 -1.27
N GLN A 339 -17.05 19.10 -0.93
CA GLN A 339 -16.22 20.11 -0.25
C GLN A 339 -16.12 19.78 1.25
N GLU A 340 -17.25 19.55 1.93
CA GLU A 340 -17.26 19.11 3.34
C GLU A 340 -16.47 17.81 3.56
N TRP A 341 -16.50 16.89 2.59
CA TRP A 341 -15.70 15.66 2.62
C TRP A 341 -14.20 15.97 2.63
N LYS A 342 -13.74 16.82 1.71
CA LYS A 342 -12.33 17.25 1.60
C LYS A 342 -11.87 18.07 2.80
N GLU A 343 -12.75 18.87 3.40
CA GLU A 343 -12.46 19.57 4.66
C GLU A 343 -12.23 18.59 5.82
N LEU A 344 -13.05 17.54 5.93
CA LEU A 344 -12.89 16.49 6.95
C LEU A 344 -11.69 15.56 6.67
N GLU A 345 -11.40 15.24 5.40
CA GLU A 345 -10.16 14.56 5.02
C GLU A 345 -8.93 15.39 5.43
N LEU A 346 -8.93 16.68 5.15
CA LEU A 346 -7.83 17.59 5.46
C LEU A 346 -7.65 17.78 6.97
N GLU A 347 -8.75 17.89 7.73
CA GLU A 347 -8.70 17.90 9.20
C GLU A 347 -8.13 16.57 9.76
N GLY A 348 -8.62 15.43 9.25
CA GLY A 348 -8.12 14.11 9.64
C GLY A 348 -6.64 13.92 9.32
N MET A 349 -6.19 14.33 8.13
CA MET A 349 -4.80 14.27 7.71
C MET A 349 -3.90 15.23 8.49
N GLN A 350 -4.39 16.40 8.93
CA GLN A 350 -3.66 17.28 9.84
C GLN A 350 -3.42 16.63 11.21
N ILE A 351 -4.46 16.00 11.79
CA ILE A 351 -4.35 15.27 13.05
C ILE A 351 -3.35 14.11 12.88
N ILE A 352 -3.51 13.28 11.86
CA ILE A 352 -2.63 12.15 11.53
C ILE A 352 -1.16 12.58 11.41
N ASN A 353 -0.87 13.61 10.59
CA ASN A 353 0.50 14.10 10.40
C ASN A 353 1.12 14.56 11.74
N SER A 354 0.35 15.24 12.61
CA SER A 354 0.86 15.70 13.92
C SER A 354 1.22 14.58 14.90
N TRP A 355 0.74 13.36 14.67
CA TRP A 355 1.08 12.15 15.41
C TRP A 355 2.20 11.34 14.74
N GLU A 356 2.26 11.31 13.40
CA GLU A 356 3.41 10.75 12.67
C GLU A 356 4.70 11.56 12.92
N ASP A 357 4.61 12.89 13.03
CA ASP A 357 5.73 13.77 13.44
C ASP A 357 6.25 13.42 14.86
N ARG A 358 5.40 12.81 15.71
CA ARG A 358 5.76 12.28 17.05
C ARG A 358 6.17 10.80 17.00
N GLY A 359 6.16 10.19 15.82
CA GLY A 359 6.59 8.82 15.54
C GLY A 359 5.54 7.73 15.75
N PHE A 360 4.24 8.05 15.77
CA PHE A 360 3.16 7.05 15.84
C PHE A 360 2.80 6.53 14.44
N ALA A 361 2.49 5.23 14.33
CA ALA A 361 2.05 4.61 13.08
C ALA A 361 0.54 4.87 12.84
N MET A 362 0.22 5.70 11.84
CA MET A 362 -1.15 6.16 11.60
C MET A 362 -1.73 5.69 10.25
N ASP A 363 -1.10 4.74 9.56
CA ASP A 363 -1.57 4.20 8.26
C ASP A 363 -3.02 3.69 8.28
N VAL A 364 -3.41 3.02 9.38
CA VAL A 364 -4.78 2.54 9.59
C VAL A 364 -5.78 3.69 9.73
N TRP A 365 -5.35 4.86 10.20
CA TRP A 365 -6.15 6.07 10.20
C TRP A 365 -6.14 6.78 8.85
N ARG A 366 -5.04 6.73 8.07
CA ARG A 366 -5.00 7.25 6.70
C ARG A 366 -6.03 6.56 5.80
N SER A 367 -6.16 5.23 5.87
CA SER A 367 -7.19 4.51 5.13
C SER A 367 -8.60 4.84 5.65
N ARG A 368 -8.83 4.78 6.97
CA ARG A 368 -10.14 5.12 7.57
C ARG A 368 -10.59 6.57 7.25
N VAL A 369 -9.68 7.53 7.17
CA VAL A 369 -9.99 8.92 6.78
C VAL A 369 -10.34 9.05 5.30
N ALA A 370 -9.71 8.26 4.42
CA ALA A 370 -10.07 8.23 3.00
C ALA A 370 -11.39 7.47 2.70
N GLU A 371 -11.76 6.51 3.54
CA GLU A 371 -13.01 5.74 3.42
C GLU A 371 -14.21 6.41 4.11
N GLU A 372 -14.04 6.93 5.33
CA GLU A 372 -15.09 7.62 6.10
C GLU A 372 -14.52 8.79 6.94
N PRO A 373 -14.19 9.96 6.35
CA PRO A 373 -13.51 11.05 7.05
C PRO A 373 -14.33 11.57 8.25
N ARG A 374 -15.65 11.69 8.11
CA ARG A 374 -16.56 12.11 9.20
C ARG A 374 -16.50 11.18 10.42
N SER A 375 -16.47 9.86 10.17
CA SER A 375 -16.39 8.84 11.23
C SER A 375 -15.00 8.84 11.85
N ALA A 376 -13.96 8.75 11.01
CA ALA A 376 -12.57 8.67 11.42
C ALA A 376 -12.12 9.88 12.23
N VAL A 377 -12.43 11.12 11.80
CA VAL A 377 -12.14 12.34 12.58
C VAL A 377 -12.85 12.34 13.93
N SER A 378 -14.10 11.83 14.00
CA SER A 378 -14.85 11.76 15.27
C SER A 378 -14.28 10.75 16.26
N TRP A 379 -13.59 9.70 15.76
CA TRP A 379 -12.90 8.70 16.58
C TRP A 379 -11.48 9.15 16.94
N LEU A 380 -10.73 9.74 16.00
CA LEU A 380 -9.43 10.37 16.24
C LEU A 380 -9.50 11.39 17.39
N LYS A 381 -10.46 12.33 17.35
CA LYS A 381 -10.72 13.32 18.42
C LYS A 381 -11.21 12.72 19.74
N ARG A 382 -11.46 11.42 19.80
CA ARG A 382 -11.85 10.69 21.02
C ARG A 382 -10.70 9.84 21.56
N ASP A 383 -9.90 9.26 20.68
CA ASP A 383 -8.68 8.53 21.05
C ASP A 383 -7.47 9.47 21.22
N GLU A 384 -7.60 10.77 20.93
CA GLU A 384 -6.59 11.83 21.14
C GLU A 384 -6.01 11.82 22.57
N GLU A 385 -6.85 11.65 23.60
CA GLU A 385 -6.41 11.50 25.01
C GLU A 385 -5.46 10.31 25.22
N LYS A 386 -5.61 9.22 24.43
CA LYS A 386 -4.72 8.06 24.47
C LYS A 386 -3.39 8.34 23.77
N TYR A 387 -3.40 9.05 22.65
CA TYR A 387 -2.17 9.42 21.95
C TYR A 387 -1.37 10.47 22.74
N GLU A 388 -2.03 11.42 23.41
CA GLU A 388 -1.38 12.35 24.35
C GLU A 388 -0.74 11.60 25.53
N SER A 389 -1.49 10.71 26.18
CA SER A 389 -0.94 9.92 27.29
C SER A 389 0.19 8.99 26.83
N ALA A 390 0.04 8.27 25.71
CA ALA A 390 1.12 7.47 25.12
C ALA A 390 2.37 8.31 24.80
N SER A 391 2.21 9.52 24.26
CA SER A 391 3.34 10.43 24.00
C SER A 391 4.06 10.79 25.30
N SER A 392 3.32 11.16 26.36
CA SER A 392 3.92 11.45 27.66
C SER A 392 4.63 10.24 28.30
N LEU A 393 4.20 9.02 27.99
CA LEU A 393 4.84 7.78 28.44
C LEU A 393 6.10 7.47 27.61
N VAL A 394 6.11 7.76 26.31
CA VAL A 394 7.32 7.69 25.47
C VAL A 394 8.36 8.71 25.94
N ASP A 395 7.97 9.96 26.19
CA ASP A 395 8.86 11.00 26.74
C ASP A 395 9.41 10.59 28.11
N SER A 396 8.56 9.98 28.96
CA SER A 396 8.97 9.45 30.26
C SER A 396 9.93 8.25 30.15
N LEU A 397 9.73 7.35 29.18
CA LEU A 397 10.63 6.21 28.91
C LEU A 397 12.00 6.68 28.37
N LEU A 398 12.02 7.74 27.56
CA LEU A 398 13.24 8.37 27.06
C LEU A 398 13.99 9.16 28.15
N ALA A 399 13.29 9.62 29.19
CA ALA A 399 13.88 10.32 30.33
C ALA A 399 14.40 9.38 31.45
N LEU A 400 14.21 8.07 31.34
CA LEU A 400 14.73 7.09 32.30
C LEU A 400 16.22 6.81 32.06
N ASP A 401 17.02 6.82 33.14
CA ASP A 401 18.41 6.37 33.09
C ASP A 401 18.49 4.84 32.97
N THR A 402 18.85 4.38 31.78
CA THR A 402 19.03 2.96 31.41
C THR A 402 20.48 2.47 31.55
N SER A 403 21.44 3.34 31.91
CA SER A 403 22.89 3.12 31.71
C SER A 403 23.51 1.92 32.45
N ILE A 404 22.78 1.31 33.39
CA ILE A 404 23.20 0.10 34.13
C ILE A 404 22.48 -1.17 33.62
N GLU A 405 21.31 -1.02 33.01
CA GLU A 405 20.36 -2.12 32.74
C GLU A 405 20.08 -2.36 31.24
N GLY A 406 20.42 -1.39 30.38
CA GLY A 406 20.20 -1.45 28.94
C GLY A 406 18.87 -0.86 28.45
N ASP A 407 18.92 -0.40 27.21
CA ASP A 407 17.86 0.37 26.54
C ASP A 407 16.80 -0.52 25.86
N GLU A 408 17.15 -1.77 25.53
CA GLU A 408 16.35 -2.66 24.67
C GLU A 408 14.89 -2.78 25.11
N GLU A 409 14.63 -2.91 26.41
CA GLU A 409 13.27 -3.02 26.94
C GLU A 409 12.50 -1.69 26.87
N ASN A 410 13.17 -0.54 27.02
CA ASN A 410 12.54 0.76 26.78
C ASN A 410 12.24 0.94 25.28
N ILE A 411 13.16 0.54 24.39
CA ILE A 411 12.96 0.60 22.94
C ILE A 411 11.78 -0.29 22.51
N ARG A 412 11.70 -1.53 23.01
CA ARG A 412 10.54 -2.43 22.79
C ARG A 412 9.23 -1.79 23.26
N ARG A 413 9.22 -1.16 24.43
CA ARG A 413 8.02 -0.51 25.01
C ARG A 413 7.61 0.77 24.27
N ILE A 414 8.57 1.54 23.77
CA ILE A 414 8.33 2.70 22.90
C ILE A 414 7.77 2.26 21.54
N ALA A 415 8.26 1.16 20.95
CA ALA A 415 7.70 0.59 19.74
C ALA A 415 6.26 0.12 19.95
N ILE A 416 5.95 -0.59 21.05
CA ILE A 416 4.59 -0.99 21.41
C ILE A 416 3.65 0.22 21.50
N LEU A 417 4.08 1.31 22.15
CA LEU A 417 3.29 2.55 22.26
C LEU A 417 3.11 3.30 20.93
N ARG A 418 3.94 3.03 19.91
CA ARG A 418 3.90 3.73 18.60
C ARG A 418 3.24 2.93 17.49
N GLU A 419 3.35 1.60 17.50
CA GLU A 419 2.97 0.72 16.39
C GLU A 419 1.64 -0.02 16.61
N PHE A 420 1.19 -0.19 17.85
CA PHE A 420 0.02 -1.00 18.21
C PHE A 420 -1.20 -0.15 18.61
N GLU A 421 -2.41 -0.71 18.48
CA GLU A 421 -3.63 -0.03 18.93
C GLU A 421 -3.58 0.21 20.46
N LEU A 422 -3.75 1.47 20.87
CA LEU A 422 -3.58 1.91 22.26
C LEU A 422 -4.78 1.50 23.13
N ASP A 423 -4.62 0.39 23.85
CA ASP A 423 -5.52 -0.06 24.91
C ASP A 423 -5.15 0.56 26.27
N ASN A 424 -6.16 0.93 27.07
CA ASN A 424 -5.96 1.47 28.41
C ASN A 424 -5.14 0.53 29.32
N ASN A 425 -5.28 -0.79 29.15
CA ASN A 425 -4.51 -1.79 29.89
C ASN A 425 -3.00 -1.68 29.59
N ILE A 426 -2.62 -1.36 28.35
CA ILE A 426 -1.23 -1.19 27.93
C ILE A 426 -0.69 0.11 28.54
N LEU A 427 -1.47 1.19 28.48
CA LEU A 427 -1.11 2.48 29.11
C LEU A 427 -0.89 2.31 30.63
N GLU A 428 -1.76 1.57 31.33
CA GLU A 428 -1.61 1.26 32.76
C GLU A 428 -0.35 0.40 33.05
N GLU A 429 -0.04 -0.62 32.24
CA GLU A 429 1.19 -1.42 32.40
C GLU A 429 2.46 -0.57 32.18
N MET A 430 2.46 0.31 31.17
CA MET A 430 3.59 1.20 30.89
C MET A 430 3.80 2.22 32.01
N VAL A 431 2.72 2.76 32.61
CA VAL A 431 2.80 3.60 33.82
C VAL A 431 3.48 2.84 34.96
N ASP A 432 3.01 1.63 35.30
CA ASP A 432 3.59 0.84 36.41
C ASP A 432 5.05 0.43 36.14
N PHE A 433 5.41 0.15 34.88
CA PHE A 433 6.80 -0.12 34.47
C PHE A 433 7.70 1.12 34.65
N ILE A 434 7.28 2.29 34.14
CA ILE A 434 8.03 3.54 34.30
C ILE A 434 8.19 3.87 35.78
N ASP A 435 7.10 3.80 36.56
CA ASP A 435 7.10 4.21 37.95
C ASP A 435 7.93 3.24 38.82
N THR A 436 7.92 1.93 38.54
CA THR A 436 8.83 0.98 39.20
C THR A 436 10.30 1.21 38.84
N ARG A 437 10.63 1.48 37.57
CA ARG A 437 12.01 1.74 37.12
C ARG A 437 12.54 3.09 37.66
N ALA A 438 11.73 4.15 37.64
CA ALA A 438 12.03 5.44 38.26
C ALA A 438 12.26 5.32 39.78
N ARG A 439 11.38 4.59 40.50
CA ARG A 439 11.56 4.30 41.92
C ARG A 439 12.81 3.46 42.22
N ARG A 440 13.28 2.61 41.28
CA ARG A 440 14.55 1.86 41.39
C ARG A 440 15.74 2.79 41.22
N GLY A 441 15.76 3.58 40.14
CA GLY A 441 16.81 4.55 39.85
C GLY A 441 17.00 5.58 40.97
N ALA A 442 15.92 6.17 41.47
CA ALA A 442 15.97 7.13 42.58
C ALA A 442 16.52 6.54 43.89
N ARG A 443 16.22 5.26 44.19
CA ARG A 443 16.81 4.56 45.34
C ARG A 443 18.30 4.28 45.13
N HIS A 444 18.69 3.86 43.93
CA HIS A 444 20.09 3.60 43.61
C HIS A 444 20.92 4.88 43.70
N ARG A 445 20.40 5.97 43.12
CA ARG A 445 20.97 7.31 43.24
C ARG A 445 21.16 7.75 44.69
N SER A 446 20.12 7.60 45.52
CA SER A 446 20.19 7.96 46.95
C SER A 446 21.18 7.09 47.74
N MET A 447 21.38 5.82 47.36
CA MET A 447 22.43 4.97 47.94
C MET A 447 23.82 5.49 47.59
N LEU A 448 24.08 5.80 46.31
CA LEU A 448 25.36 6.35 45.86
C LEU A 448 25.63 7.73 46.47
N GLU A 449 24.61 8.59 46.61
CA GLU A 449 24.70 9.88 47.32
C GLU A 449 25.07 9.70 48.81
N GLN A 450 24.52 8.69 49.49
CA GLN A 450 24.88 8.38 50.87
C GLN A 450 26.34 7.90 51.00
N GLU A 451 26.81 7.04 50.08
CA GLU A 451 28.19 6.59 50.03
C GLU A 451 29.16 7.73 49.69
N TRP A 452 28.81 8.59 48.74
CA TRP A 452 29.56 9.80 48.36
C TRP A 452 29.71 10.75 49.55
N MET A 453 28.62 11.01 50.27
CA MET A 453 28.64 11.81 51.49
C MET A 453 29.45 11.15 52.62
N GLU A 454 29.60 9.82 52.65
CA GLU A 454 30.57 9.16 53.54
C GLU A 454 32.03 9.36 53.09
N LEU A 455 32.32 9.37 51.78
CA LEU A 455 33.67 9.64 51.26
C LEU A 455 34.11 11.09 51.56
N ILE A 456 33.22 12.06 51.37
CA ILE A 456 33.43 13.48 51.75
C ILE A 456 33.66 13.59 53.27
N ARG A 457 32.79 13.00 54.11
CA ARG A 457 32.94 13.02 55.58
C ARG A 457 34.23 12.36 56.09
N ARG A 458 34.86 11.50 55.28
CA ARG A 458 36.16 10.87 55.56
C ARG A 458 37.36 11.66 54.98
N GLY A 459 37.12 12.77 54.28
CA GLY A 459 38.16 13.61 53.69
C GLY A 459 38.89 13.00 52.50
N LEU A 460 38.25 12.03 51.81
CA LEU A 460 38.84 11.30 50.68
C LEU A 460 38.59 11.96 49.32
N VAL A 461 37.54 12.78 49.21
CA VAL A 461 37.04 13.34 47.94
C VAL A 461 36.49 14.75 48.19
N GLU A 462 36.48 15.56 47.14
CA GLU A 462 35.96 16.94 47.14
C GLU A 462 34.45 16.98 46.83
N ASP A 463 33.80 18.10 47.16
CA ASP A 463 32.35 18.25 47.08
C ASP A 463 31.92 18.64 45.65
N LEU A 464 31.68 17.64 44.80
CA LEU A 464 31.27 17.78 43.40
C LEU A 464 29.74 17.65 43.25
N ALA A 465 29.17 18.43 42.33
CA ALA A 465 27.75 18.34 41.98
C ALA A 465 27.45 17.04 41.20
N THR A 466 26.90 16.04 41.88
CA THR A 466 26.61 14.73 41.27
C THR A 466 25.33 14.72 40.43
N SER A 467 24.49 15.76 40.51
CA SER A 467 23.10 15.78 40.01
C SER A 467 22.94 15.52 38.51
N SER A 468 23.94 15.86 37.70
CA SER A 468 23.91 15.71 36.24
C SER A 468 24.50 14.39 35.72
N LEU A 469 25.08 13.56 36.58
CA LEU A 469 25.63 12.26 36.19
C LEU A 469 24.53 11.19 36.12
N SER A 470 24.68 10.30 35.14
CA SER A 470 24.00 9.01 35.12
C SER A 470 24.46 8.12 36.28
N LEU A 471 23.66 7.10 36.58
CA LEU A 471 23.93 6.12 37.63
C LEU A 471 25.23 5.36 37.37
N SER A 472 25.53 4.99 36.13
CA SER A 472 26.77 4.26 35.78
C SER A 472 28.03 5.11 35.92
N GLU A 473 28.01 6.38 35.49
CA GLU A 473 29.11 7.33 35.71
C GLU A 473 29.33 7.59 37.20
N PHE A 474 28.24 7.68 37.97
CA PHE A 474 28.30 7.93 39.40
C PHE A 474 28.81 6.71 40.18
N GLU A 475 28.46 5.49 39.78
CA GLU A 475 29.12 4.26 40.26
C GLU A 475 30.62 4.28 39.95
N GLN A 476 31.03 4.67 38.74
CA GLN A 476 32.43 4.75 38.34
C GLN A 476 33.22 5.73 39.23
N LEU A 477 32.72 6.96 39.43
CA LEU A 477 33.36 7.94 40.35
C LEU A 477 33.47 7.42 41.79
N VAL A 478 32.42 6.77 42.31
CA VAL A 478 32.45 6.15 43.63
C VAL A 478 33.46 4.99 43.68
N SER A 479 33.66 4.27 42.56
CA SER A 479 34.65 3.19 42.44
C SER A 479 36.10 3.69 42.39
N ASP A 480 36.40 4.75 41.65
CA ASP A 480 37.75 5.33 41.57
C ASP A 480 38.18 5.95 42.89
N ALA A 481 37.26 6.65 43.57
CA ALA A 481 37.44 7.13 44.93
C ALA A 481 37.68 5.98 45.96
N ARG A 482 37.26 4.75 45.66
CA ARG A 482 37.58 3.55 46.45
C ARG A 482 38.93 2.95 46.07
N ILE A 483 39.32 2.97 44.79
CA ILE A 483 40.61 2.43 44.29
C ILE A 483 41.79 3.25 44.83
N ASN A 484 41.66 4.58 44.86
CA ASN A 484 42.68 5.49 45.42
C ASN A 484 42.97 5.28 46.92
N ARG A 485 42.20 4.47 47.65
CA ARG A 485 42.51 4.07 49.04
C ARG A 485 43.79 3.24 49.18
N ARG A 486 44.37 2.72 48.09
CA ARG A 486 45.54 1.82 48.13
C ARG A 486 46.90 2.52 48.07
N SER A 487 46.95 3.82 47.78
CA SER A 487 48.20 4.53 47.41
C SER A 487 48.75 5.52 48.44
N SER A 488 47.97 5.98 49.42
CA SER A 488 48.39 7.06 50.32
C SER A 488 48.20 6.74 51.82
N GLY A 489 49.33 6.68 52.56
CA GLY A 489 49.37 7.23 53.92
C GLY A 489 49.27 8.76 53.87
N ILE A 490 49.10 9.41 55.02
CA ILE A 490 48.91 10.88 55.13
C ILE A 490 50.00 11.63 54.33
N PRO A 491 49.66 12.40 53.27
CA PRO A 491 50.65 13.13 52.50
C PRO A 491 51.37 14.17 53.34
N LEU A 492 52.71 14.17 53.29
CA LEU A 492 53.55 15.14 54.00
C LEU A 492 53.35 16.56 53.45
N ASP A 493 53.18 16.69 52.13
CA ASP A 493 52.97 17.96 51.44
C ASP A 493 51.78 18.76 52.02
N ARG A 494 50.64 18.08 52.24
CA ARG A 494 49.43 18.67 52.87
C ARG A 494 49.63 19.05 54.34
N LEU A 495 50.64 18.49 55.02
CA LEU A 495 51.04 18.89 56.36
C LEU A 495 51.97 20.11 56.31
N GLU A 496 52.93 20.13 55.36
CA GLU A 496 53.81 21.29 55.15
C GLU A 496 53.04 22.54 54.72
N GLU A 497 52.10 22.43 53.77
CA GLU A 497 51.24 23.54 53.32
C GLU A 497 50.53 24.20 54.51
N ARG A 498 49.90 23.39 55.38
CA ARG A 498 49.22 23.89 56.58
C ARG A 498 50.17 24.51 57.61
N MET A 499 51.44 24.10 57.65
CA MET A 499 52.43 24.73 58.52
C MET A 499 53.01 26.00 57.92
N LYS A 500 53.15 26.08 56.59
CA LYS A 500 53.44 27.31 55.84
C LYS A 500 52.32 28.35 56.06
N GLU A 501 51.05 27.96 55.95
CA GLU A 501 49.89 28.79 56.29
C GLU A 501 49.93 29.30 57.74
N GLU A 502 50.18 28.43 58.73
CA GLU A 502 50.20 28.84 60.14
C GLU A 502 51.38 29.80 60.45
N ILE A 503 52.57 29.53 59.88
CA ILE A 503 53.75 30.40 59.90
C ILE A 503 53.43 31.79 59.34
N GLU A 504 52.80 31.84 58.17
CA GLU A 504 52.33 33.07 57.52
C GLU A 504 51.35 33.84 58.43
N THR A 505 50.43 33.16 59.13
CA THR A 505 49.55 33.85 60.10
C THR A 505 50.33 34.48 61.26
N TRP A 506 51.40 33.84 61.75
CA TRP A 506 52.22 34.40 62.84
C TRP A 506 53.06 35.58 62.36
N TYR A 507 53.59 35.51 61.14
CA TYR A 507 54.30 36.58 60.46
C TYR A 507 53.40 37.82 60.25
N GLN A 508 52.18 37.62 59.76
CA GLN A 508 51.15 38.66 59.62
C GLN A 508 50.73 39.26 60.97
N ASN A 509 50.66 38.47 62.03
CA ASN A 509 50.42 38.96 63.40
C ASN A 509 51.63 39.72 64.00
N GLY A 510 52.77 39.75 63.30
CA GLY A 510 53.92 40.59 63.61
C GLY A 510 55.14 39.86 64.17
N PHE A 511 55.05 38.56 64.45
CA PHE A 511 56.20 37.79 64.94
C PHE A 511 57.32 37.70 63.88
N SER A 512 58.55 37.42 64.31
CA SER A 512 59.67 37.03 63.44
C SER A 512 59.66 35.51 63.32
N VAL A 513 59.49 34.99 62.11
CA VAL A 513 59.17 33.57 61.84
C VAL A 513 60.25 32.90 60.97
N ASP A 514 61.24 33.67 60.53
CA ASP A 514 62.42 33.29 59.75
C ASP A 514 63.07 31.96 60.20
N VAL A 515 63.31 31.77 61.50
CA VAL A 515 63.90 30.51 62.05
C VAL A 515 62.94 29.31 61.99
N MET A 516 61.64 29.54 61.91
CA MET A 516 60.63 28.48 61.75
C MET A 516 60.45 28.09 60.28
N GLU A 517 60.70 29.02 59.35
CA GLU A 517 60.77 28.74 57.91
C GLU A 517 62.03 27.91 57.59
N GLU A 518 63.17 28.24 58.20
CA GLU A 518 64.39 27.41 58.20
C GLU A 518 64.09 25.99 58.74
N LEU A 519 63.48 25.87 59.92
CA LEU A 519 63.13 24.57 60.52
C LEU A 519 62.09 23.78 59.72
N LEU A 520 61.18 24.44 58.99
CA LEU A 520 60.23 23.75 58.11
C LEU A 520 60.95 23.12 56.91
N ALA A 521 61.98 23.79 56.39
CA ALA A 521 62.80 23.28 55.30
C ALA A 521 63.80 22.17 55.73
N GLU A 522 64.24 22.16 56.99
CA GLU A 522 65.17 21.14 57.51
C GLU A 522 64.49 19.88 58.09
N ASP A 523 63.47 20.03 58.94
CA ASP A 523 62.73 18.89 59.53
C ASP A 523 61.28 19.28 59.92
N PRO A 524 60.32 19.16 58.98
CA PRO A 524 58.92 19.50 59.23
C PRO A 524 58.25 18.58 60.27
N MET A 525 58.80 17.39 60.55
CA MET A 525 58.26 16.50 61.57
C MET A 525 58.66 16.96 62.99
N SER A 526 59.88 17.45 63.17
CA SER A 526 60.30 18.10 64.42
C SER A 526 59.48 19.36 64.70
N LEU A 527 59.18 20.13 63.65
CA LEU A 527 58.33 21.30 63.70
C LEU A 527 56.90 20.92 64.08
N ALA A 528 56.33 19.89 63.44
CA ALA A 528 54.99 19.38 63.72
C ALA A 528 54.76 18.98 65.19
N LEU A 529 55.76 18.37 65.82
CA LEU A 529 55.72 18.03 67.25
C LEU A 529 55.76 19.27 68.15
N ARG A 530 56.50 20.32 67.75
CA ARG A 530 56.64 21.58 68.50
C ARG A 530 55.51 22.58 68.28
N ILE A 531 54.83 22.56 67.13
CA ILE A 531 53.86 23.59 66.73
C ILE A 531 52.73 23.75 67.77
N THR A 532 52.34 22.65 68.42
CA THR A 532 51.33 22.65 69.50
C THR A 532 51.79 23.35 70.78
N ALA A 533 53.08 23.26 71.13
CA ALA A 533 53.67 24.04 72.22
C ALA A 533 53.78 25.51 71.83
N ILE A 534 54.21 25.80 70.60
CA ILE A 534 54.40 27.17 70.11
C ILE A 534 53.08 27.93 70.01
N ARG A 535 51.98 27.30 69.54
CA ARG A 535 50.61 27.83 69.67
C ARG A 535 50.27 28.23 71.10
N ASN A 536 50.56 27.37 72.07
CA ASN A 536 50.31 27.60 73.49
C ASN A 536 51.19 28.72 74.06
N ALA A 537 52.41 28.90 73.58
CA ALA A 537 53.34 29.95 73.99
C ALA A 537 52.91 31.32 73.43
N VAL A 538 52.56 31.37 72.14
CA VAL A 538 52.00 32.56 71.46
C VAL A 538 50.69 33.00 72.12
N ALA A 539 49.78 32.07 72.42
CA ALA A 539 48.53 32.38 73.13
C ALA A 539 48.75 32.93 74.56
N LYS A 540 49.89 32.63 75.19
CA LYS A 540 50.27 33.12 76.53
C LYS A 540 51.18 34.35 76.50
N HIS A 541 51.52 34.88 75.32
CA HIS A 541 52.46 35.99 75.14
C HIS A 541 52.15 37.18 76.05
N GLU A 542 50.87 37.57 76.17
CA GLU A 542 50.51 38.73 76.99
C GLU A 542 50.75 38.51 78.50
N GLN A 543 50.58 37.29 78.99
CA GLN A 543 50.83 36.94 80.40
C GLN A 543 52.33 36.97 80.71
N LEU A 544 53.11 36.38 79.82
CA LEU A 544 54.58 36.39 79.82
C LEU A 544 55.09 37.84 79.77
N ARG A 545 54.56 38.65 78.86
CA ARG A 545 54.88 40.07 78.70
C ARG A 545 54.63 40.89 79.97
N ARG A 546 53.49 40.67 80.65
CA ARG A 546 53.17 41.29 81.95
C ARG A 546 54.18 40.91 83.04
N ARG A 547 54.62 39.65 83.09
CA ARG A 547 55.65 39.18 84.06
C ARG A 547 57.01 39.84 83.82
N ILE A 548 57.40 40.05 82.56
CA ILE A 548 58.70 40.65 82.20
C ILE A 548 58.68 42.17 82.41
N SER A 549 57.56 42.87 82.19
CA SER A 549 57.43 44.30 82.55
C SER A 549 57.51 44.58 84.06
N ALA A 550 57.39 43.55 84.91
CA ALA A 550 57.50 43.70 86.37
C ALA A 550 58.93 43.54 86.92
N LEU A 551 59.93 43.31 86.05
CA LEU A 551 61.33 43.20 86.45
C LEU A 551 62.04 44.56 86.43
N ASP A 552 63.05 44.72 87.28
CA ASP A 552 63.78 45.98 87.51
C ASP A 552 64.91 46.17 86.49
N TRP A 553 64.54 46.55 85.26
CA TRP A 553 65.45 46.71 84.12
C TRP A 553 66.42 47.91 84.21
N THR A 554 66.24 48.80 85.21
CA THR A 554 67.16 49.93 85.50
C THR A 554 68.61 49.48 85.73
N ARG A 555 68.81 48.18 85.96
CA ARG A 555 70.08 47.52 86.28
C ARG A 555 70.79 46.90 85.07
N ASP A 556 70.06 46.62 83.99
CA ASP A 556 70.60 46.13 82.71
C ASP A 556 69.74 46.58 81.52
N PRO A 557 70.01 47.77 80.96
CA PRO A 557 69.41 48.17 79.68
C PRO A 557 69.73 47.17 78.55
N GLU A 558 70.96 46.65 78.50
CA GLU A 558 71.42 45.71 77.45
C GLU A 558 70.67 44.37 77.46
N MET A 559 70.51 43.74 78.64
CA MET A 559 69.75 42.49 78.77
C MET A 559 68.28 42.67 78.36
N SER A 560 67.72 43.86 78.60
CA SER A 560 66.34 44.16 78.22
C SER A 560 66.13 44.14 76.69
N VAL A 561 67.15 44.50 75.90
CA VAL A 561 67.10 44.46 74.42
C VAL A 561 67.09 43.03 73.92
N ALA A 562 67.96 42.16 74.46
CA ALA A 562 67.97 40.73 74.11
C ALA A 562 66.63 40.05 74.45
N VAL A 563 66.10 40.32 75.64
CA VAL A 563 64.77 39.84 76.07
C VAL A 563 63.64 40.40 75.19
N ASN A 564 63.80 41.58 74.59
CA ASN A 564 62.85 42.12 73.60
C ASN A 564 62.91 41.40 72.25
N MET A 565 64.08 40.91 71.85
CA MET A 565 64.27 40.13 70.62
C MET A 565 63.74 38.69 70.75
N ASP A 566 63.93 38.07 71.92
CA ASP A 566 63.30 36.77 72.21
C ASP A 566 61.77 36.90 72.37
N LEU A 567 61.27 38.06 72.83
CA LEU A 567 59.83 38.38 72.89
C LEU A 567 59.14 38.42 71.52
N SER A 568 59.86 38.61 70.41
CA SER A 568 59.28 38.59 69.04
C SER A 568 59.37 37.23 68.35
N ARG A 569 60.06 36.24 68.95
CA ARG A 569 60.36 34.93 68.36
C ARG A 569 59.48 33.82 68.97
N PRO A 570 58.57 33.19 68.20
CA PRO A 570 57.53 32.31 68.75
C PRO A 570 58.11 31.03 69.39
N ASP A 571 59.14 30.42 68.78
CA ASP A 571 59.90 29.27 69.34
C ASP A 571 60.49 29.56 70.73
N ARG A 572 60.93 30.80 70.97
CA ARG A 572 61.67 31.16 72.20
C ARG A 572 60.78 31.48 73.39
N LEU A 573 59.49 31.76 73.17
CA LEU A 573 58.58 32.24 74.22
C LEU A 573 58.50 31.30 75.44
N ASP A 574 58.38 29.98 75.26
CA ASP A 574 58.32 29.04 76.39
C ASP A 574 59.67 28.93 77.12
N SER A 575 60.79 28.98 76.40
CA SER A 575 62.14 28.98 77.01
C SER A 575 62.40 30.23 77.85
N LEU A 576 61.92 31.38 77.37
CA LEU A 576 62.02 32.68 78.03
C LEU A 576 60.99 32.81 79.18
N ALA A 577 59.82 32.17 79.11
CA ALA A 577 58.89 32.06 80.23
C ALA A 577 59.49 31.29 81.42
N ALA A 578 60.37 30.31 81.14
CA ALA A 578 61.10 29.53 82.13
C ALA A 578 62.33 30.26 82.70
N SER A 579 62.97 31.16 81.95
CA SER A 579 64.17 31.90 82.40
C SER A 579 63.89 33.07 83.35
N ILE A 580 62.64 33.55 83.44
CA ILE A 580 62.23 34.68 84.30
C ILE A 580 62.81 34.65 85.75
N PRO A 581 62.87 33.52 86.48
CA PRO A 581 63.46 33.47 87.81
C PRO A 581 64.98 33.72 87.82
N GLN A 582 65.69 33.33 86.76
CA GLN A 582 67.13 33.58 86.60
C GLN A 582 67.38 35.05 86.26
N LEU A 583 66.62 35.61 85.30
CA LEU A 583 66.65 37.04 84.97
C LEU A 583 66.40 37.92 86.21
N MET A 584 65.41 37.56 87.02
CA MET A 584 65.14 38.23 88.30
C MET A 584 66.33 38.15 89.26
N MET A 585 67.00 37.00 89.35
CA MET A 585 68.17 36.83 90.22
C MET A 585 69.38 37.64 89.74
N ASP A 586 69.65 37.68 88.44
CA ASP A 586 70.81 38.39 87.91
C ASP A 586 70.62 39.91 87.88
N LEU A 587 69.41 40.40 87.58
CA LEU A 587 69.05 41.79 87.85
C LEU A 587 69.22 42.13 89.35
N SER A 588 68.78 41.25 90.27
CA SER A 588 68.91 41.50 91.71
C SER A 588 70.36 41.69 92.19
N ARG A 589 71.32 41.06 91.50
CA ARG A 589 72.77 41.10 91.80
C ARG A 589 73.49 42.34 91.27
N ARG A 590 72.98 42.95 90.20
CA ARG A 590 73.60 44.11 89.54
C ARG A 590 73.15 45.42 90.18
N LYS A 591 73.95 46.47 89.96
CA LYS A 591 73.64 47.84 90.41
C LYS A 591 72.79 48.55 89.36
N VAL A 592 71.98 49.51 89.77
CA VAL A 592 71.28 50.41 88.85
C VAL A 592 72.30 51.15 87.98
N VAL A 593 72.18 51.01 86.66
CA VAL A 593 73.05 51.63 85.64
C VAL A 593 72.44 52.95 85.19
N ASP A 594 71.14 52.94 84.89
CA ASP A 594 70.35 54.11 84.52
C ASP A 594 69.05 54.11 85.35
N LYS A 595 68.73 55.24 85.98
CA LYS A 595 67.55 55.40 86.85
C LYS A 595 66.29 55.77 86.09
N ASP A 596 66.44 56.37 84.91
CA ASP A 596 65.34 56.90 84.12
C ASP A 596 64.94 55.93 82.98
N PHE A 597 65.65 54.80 82.87
CA PHE A 597 65.37 53.73 81.92
C PHE A 597 64.03 53.03 82.20
N ASN A 598 63.08 53.17 81.27
CA ASN A 598 61.77 52.52 81.31
C ASN A 598 61.69 51.42 80.24
N PHE A 599 61.54 50.17 80.66
CA PHE A 599 61.45 49.03 79.74
C PHE A 599 60.07 48.92 79.08
N ILE A 600 60.05 49.03 77.75
CA ILE A 600 58.85 48.86 76.93
C ILE A 600 58.92 47.49 76.22
N PRO A 601 58.29 46.43 76.76
CA PRO A 601 58.33 45.14 76.10
C PRO A 601 57.56 45.17 74.78
N TRP A 602 58.13 44.50 73.79
CA TRP A 602 57.60 44.31 72.45
C TRP A 602 56.14 43.82 72.46
N ARG A 603 55.39 44.15 71.41
CA ARG A 603 54.01 43.72 71.19
C ARG A 603 53.89 43.20 69.76
N PRO A 604 53.19 42.08 69.52
CA PRO A 604 52.74 41.75 68.17
C PRO A 604 51.82 42.89 67.69
N GLN A 605 52.23 43.52 66.59
CA GLN A 605 51.41 44.44 65.82
C GLN A 605 51.17 43.77 64.47
N LYS A 606 49.90 43.65 64.06
CA LYS A 606 49.58 43.11 62.74
C LYS A 606 50.30 43.94 61.68
N ARG A 607 51.05 43.29 60.80
CA ARG A 607 51.76 43.95 59.70
C ARG A 607 50.72 44.48 58.71
N SER A 608 50.35 45.76 58.84
CA SER A 608 49.56 46.44 57.82
C SER A 608 50.33 46.44 56.51
N ARG A 609 49.76 45.84 55.46
CA ARG A 609 50.30 45.94 54.09
C ARG A 609 50.54 47.43 53.78
N PRO A 610 51.66 47.81 53.14
CA PRO A 610 52.00 49.22 52.95
C PRO A 610 50.94 49.90 52.08
N VAL A 611 50.20 50.84 52.67
CA VAL A 611 49.26 51.70 51.95
C VAL A 611 50.05 52.82 51.29
N LEU A 612 49.95 52.92 49.96
CA LEU A 612 50.59 53.98 49.19
C LEU A 612 50.01 55.34 49.58
N MET A 613 50.84 56.19 50.18
CA MET A 613 50.52 57.58 50.49
C MET A 613 51.05 58.47 49.35
N PRO A 614 50.21 59.26 48.66
CA PRO A 614 50.67 60.17 47.63
C PRO A 614 51.45 61.34 48.25
N VAL A 615 52.64 61.62 47.70
CA VAL A 615 53.50 62.75 48.06
C VAL A 615 53.76 63.54 46.77
N PRO A 616 53.67 64.90 46.77
CA PRO A 616 53.72 65.68 45.54
C PRO A 616 55.11 65.68 44.88
N GLN A 617 55.08 65.72 43.54
CA GLN A 617 56.24 65.77 42.65
C GLN A 617 57.16 66.98 42.89
N ASN A 618 58.47 66.76 42.71
CA ASN A 618 59.45 67.81 42.38
C ASN A 618 60.23 67.32 41.15
N ASN A 619 59.85 67.81 39.97
CA ASN A 619 60.31 67.29 38.67
C ASN A 619 61.67 67.90 38.27
N VAL A 620 62.77 67.20 38.55
CA VAL A 620 64.14 67.61 38.14
C VAL A 620 65.01 66.43 37.67
N GLU A 621 64.98 65.28 38.35
CA GLU A 621 65.86 64.15 38.04
C GLU A 621 65.19 63.16 37.07
N ASP A 622 64.00 62.64 37.37
CA ASP A 622 63.21 61.77 36.46
C ASP A 622 63.02 62.38 35.06
N THR A 623 62.92 63.71 34.96
CA THR A 623 62.79 64.42 33.67
C THR A 623 64.04 64.38 32.81
N MET A 624 65.23 64.19 33.38
CA MET A 624 66.48 64.08 32.60
C MET A 624 66.68 62.65 32.08
N GLU A 625 66.20 61.64 32.82
CA GLU A 625 66.29 60.23 32.44
C GLU A 625 65.20 59.87 31.41
N ALA A 626 63.96 60.32 31.62
CA ALA A 626 62.87 60.15 30.65
C ALA A 626 63.18 60.77 29.27
N ILE A 627 63.81 61.95 29.21
CA ILE A 627 64.21 62.59 27.93
C ILE A 627 65.25 61.75 27.14
N LEU A 628 66.00 60.86 27.80
CA LEU A 628 66.98 59.98 27.13
C LEU A 628 66.38 58.66 26.63
N GLU A 629 65.28 58.19 27.24
CA GLU A 629 64.53 57.01 26.78
C GLU A 629 63.43 57.37 25.77
N GLU A 630 62.71 58.48 25.97
CA GLU A 630 61.66 58.99 25.06
C GLU A 630 62.23 59.46 23.70
N MET A 631 63.56 59.68 23.60
CA MET A 631 64.27 59.84 22.33
C MET A 631 64.50 58.52 21.55
N GLN A 632 63.99 57.38 22.03
CA GLN A 632 64.06 56.07 21.37
C GLN A 632 62.66 55.50 21.04
N SER A 633 61.79 56.36 20.51
CA SER A 633 60.79 56.11 19.45
C SER A 633 60.21 54.67 19.36
N GLU A 634 58.99 54.40 19.82
CA GLU A 634 57.68 54.71 19.16
C GLU A 634 57.09 53.49 18.44
N GLU A 635 55.78 53.56 18.12
CA GLU A 635 54.92 52.55 17.47
C GLU A 635 54.55 51.28 18.29
N GLU A 636 53.30 50.84 18.40
CA GLU A 636 51.98 51.44 18.64
C GLU A 636 50.97 50.27 18.85
N VAL A 637 49.93 50.56 19.66
CA VAL A 637 48.55 50.04 19.83
C VAL A 637 47.93 49.12 18.72
N ASP A 638 46.96 48.19 18.94
CA ASP A 638 45.56 48.22 19.46
C ASP A 638 45.06 46.73 19.71
N LEU A 639 43.90 46.31 20.29
CA LEU A 639 42.88 46.83 21.24
C LEU A 639 41.95 45.70 21.82
N ILE A 640 41.39 45.93 23.02
CA ILE A 640 39.99 45.78 23.56
C ILE A 640 38.93 44.93 22.74
N ASN A 641 38.01 44.11 23.29
CA ASN A 641 37.14 44.28 24.49
C ASN A 641 36.56 42.98 25.17
N PHE A 642 35.79 43.17 26.25
CA PHE A 642 34.81 42.26 26.92
C PHE A 642 33.35 42.77 26.75
N GLU A 643 32.30 41.97 27.06
CA GLU A 643 31.18 42.29 28.00
C GLU A 643 29.80 41.58 27.78
N ASN A 644 29.24 41.08 28.90
CA ASN A 644 27.83 41.18 29.40
C ASN A 644 26.60 40.50 28.75
N GLU A 645 25.50 40.52 29.53
CA GLU A 645 24.26 39.72 29.41
C GLU A 645 23.02 40.48 28.88
N THR A 646 21.92 39.75 28.65
CA THR A 646 20.49 40.16 28.53
C THR A 646 19.94 40.69 27.18
N GLU A 647 18.66 40.37 26.97
CA GLU A 647 17.81 40.59 25.79
C GLU A 647 17.01 41.94 25.90
N PRO A 648 15.98 42.24 25.05
CA PRO A 648 15.55 41.69 23.74
C PRO A 648 15.22 42.79 22.68
N VAL A 649 14.50 42.41 21.60
CA VAL A 649 13.46 43.18 20.83
C VAL A 649 13.77 43.63 19.39
N ILE A 650 12.98 43.07 18.44
CA ILE A 650 12.59 43.55 17.07
C ILE A 650 13.63 43.48 15.92
N ASP A 651 13.42 42.47 15.05
CA ASP A 651 13.07 42.60 13.62
C ASP A 651 13.95 43.49 12.70
N ASP A 652 14.64 42.90 11.70
CA ASP A 652 14.03 42.68 10.35
C ASP A 652 14.98 41.89 9.39
N GLN A 653 14.39 40.94 8.64
CA GLN A 653 14.75 40.43 7.28
C GLN A 653 16.19 40.12 6.77
N LYS A 654 16.23 38.98 6.04
CA LYS A 654 17.01 38.66 4.79
C LYS A 654 18.45 38.13 4.92
N GLU A 655 18.74 36.92 4.41
CA GLU A 655 19.03 36.52 3.00
C GLU A 655 20.41 37.02 2.51
N GLN A 656 21.27 36.24 1.85
CA GLN A 656 21.31 34.79 1.56
C GLN A 656 22.72 34.40 1.07
N GLN A 657 23.05 33.11 1.12
CA GLN A 657 23.87 32.34 0.16
C GLN A 657 25.30 32.77 -0.23
N ASP A 658 26.22 31.81 0.02
CA ASP A 658 27.16 31.19 -0.95
C ASP A 658 28.25 32.09 -1.59
N SER A 659 29.31 31.60 -2.23
CA SER A 659 29.80 30.25 -2.60
C SER A 659 31.35 30.26 -2.55
N GLU A 660 32.20 29.25 -2.83
CA GLU A 660 32.19 27.80 -3.13
C GLU A 660 33.53 27.28 -2.49
N GLU A 661 33.68 26.03 -2.04
CA GLU A 661 34.14 24.84 -2.81
C GLU A 661 35.27 25.12 -3.85
N VAL A 662 36.25 24.25 -4.09
CA VAL A 662 36.21 22.99 -4.87
C VAL A 662 37.66 22.45 -4.91
N VAL A 663 38.06 21.16 -5.01
CA VAL A 663 37.58 19.78 -4.74
C VAL A 663 38.79 18.85 -5.01
N ASP A 664 38.76 17.59 -4.55
CA ASP A 664 39.27 16.36 -5.22
C ASP A 664 39.07 15.18 -4.21
N GLU A 665 37.90 14.52 -4.10
CA GLU A 665 37.25 13.55 -5.03
C GLU A 665 38.03 12.19 -5.07
N ILE A 666 37.48 10.95 -5.16
CA ILE A 666 36.30 10.32 -5.80
C ILE A 666 35.91 9.08 -4.93
N SER A 667 34.74 8.99 -4.28
CA SER A 667 33.42 8.44 -4.73
C SER A 667 33.39 6.94 -5.17
N HIS A 668 32.71 6.03 -4.43
CA HIS A 668 31.32 5.50 -4.68
C HIS A 668 31.28 4.15 -5.44
N PRO A 669 30.16 3.35 -5.50
CA PRO A 669 28.89 3.35 -4.72
C PRO A 669 28.38 1.93 -4.24
N ASN A 670 27.19 1.90 -3.61
CA ASN A 670 26.12 0.85 -3.68
C ASN A 670 26.33 -0.59 -3.13
N ASN A 671 25.30 -1.37 -2.71
CA ASN A 671 23.91 -1.14 -2.22
C ASN A 671 23.29 -2.52 -1.80
N VAL A 672 22.11 -2.51 -1.16
CA VAL A 672 21.04 -3.56 -1.00
C VAL A 672 21.17 -4.84 -0.14
N THR A 673 20.08 -5.06 0.63
CA THR A 673 19.37 -6.31 1.05
C THR A 673 19.94 -7.37 2.03
N GLU A 674 19.22 -7.49 3.15
CA GLU A 674 18.46 -8.67 3.66
C GLU A 674 19.12 -10.03 4.00
N VAL A 675 18.96 -10.41 5.29
CA VAL A 675 18.40 -11.66 5.85
C VAL A 675 18.62 -12.99 5.10
N GLU A 676 19.31 -13.96 5.74
CA GLU A 676 18.75 -15.28 6.13
C GLU A 676 19.69 -16.09 7.07
N GLU A 677 19.25 -17.29 7.47
CA GLU A 677 19.62 -18.00 8.71
C GLU A 677 20.92 -18.88 8.70
N MET A 678 21.19 -19.46 9.89
CA MET A 678 21.75 -20.81 10.15
C MET A 678 23.27 -21.11 10.33
N ASP A 679 23.49 -21.95 11.35
CA ASP A 679 24.45 -23.05 11.55
C ASP A 679 25.99 -22.91 11.62
N VAL A 680 26.48 -23.06 12.86
CA VAL A 680 27.44 -24.08 13.35
C VAL A 680 28.47 -24.68 12.36
N THR A 681 29.79 -24.56 12.63
CA THR A 681 30.72 -25.71 12.93
C THR A 681 32.24 -25.37 13.08
N ILE A 682 32.78 -25.71 14.26
CA ILE A 682 34.06 -26.44 14.50
C ILE A 682 35.43 -25.75 14.19
N ILE A 683 36.52 -26.32 14.76
CA ILE A 683 37.98 -26.04 14.61
C ILE A 683 38.53 -24.99 15.60
N SER A 684 39.51 -25.29 16.48
CA SER A 684 40.12 -26.58 16.89
C SER A 684 40.84 -26.47 18.24
N GLU A 685 41.13 -27.62 18.86
CA GLU A 685 41.97 -27.75 20.06
C GLU A 685 43.46 -27.44 19.77
N THR A 686 44.20 -26.97 20.80
CA THR A 686 45.62 -27.34 21.04
C THR A 686 46.03 -27.00 22.48
N ASP A 687 46.21 -28.05 23.28
CA ASP A 687 47.15 -28.23 24.40
C ASP A 687 47.69 -27.02 25.21
N GLU A 688 47.34 -26.96 26.50
CA GLU A 688 48.26 -26.49 27.55
C GLU A 688 48.86 -27.69 28.31
N GLU A 689 50.19 -27.78 28.34
CA GLU A 689 50.96 -28.83 29.00
C GLU A 689 51.30 -28.44 30.44
N LEU A 690 50.77 -29.16 31.45
CA LEU A 690 51.11 -28.94 32.86
C LEU A 690 51.43 -30.23 33.64
N GLU A 691 52.32 -30.05 34.63
CA GLU A 691 53.21 -31.08 35.17
C GLU A 691 52.56 -32.14 36.09
N LYS A 692 53.23 -33.30 36.19
CA LYS A 692 52.86 -34.40 37.11
C LYS A 692 53.26 -34.07 38.56
N PRO A 693 52.39 -34.33 39.56
CA PRO A 693 52.82 -34.47 40.95
C PRO A 693 53.45 -35.86 41.21
N GLU A 694 54.38 -35.92 42.16
CA GLU A 694 55.03 -37.17 42.59
C GLU A 694 54.14 -38.05 43.50
N LYS A 695 54.41 -39.36 43.53
CA LYS A 695 53.75 -40.30 44.45
C LYS A 695 54.28 -40.16 45.88
N ARG A 696 53.39 -40.21 46.89
CA ARG A 696 53.74 -40.72 48.23
C ARG A 696 52.64 -41.60 48.84
N GLU A 697 53.04 -42.86 49.03
CA GLU A 697 52.71 -43.79 50.13
C GLU A 697 51.25 -43.94 50.58
N VAL A 698 50.71 -45.13 50.28
CA VAL A 698 49.48 -45.71 50.84
C VAL A 698 49.83 -46.50 52.11
N PRO A 699 49.03 -46.43 53.19
CA PRO A 699 48.99 -47.46 54.22
C PRO A 699 47.85 -48.45 53.91
N ASP A 700 48.19 -49.70 53.60
CA ASP A 700 47.22 -50.78 53.43
C ASP A 700 46.45 -51.06 54.73
N LEU A 701 45.15 -51.39 54.62
CA LEU A 701 44.40 -52.16 55.61
C LEU A 701 43.67 -53.30 54.89
N GLU A 702 43.83 -54.51 55.43
CA GLU A 702 43.46 -55.75 54.73
C GLU A 702 41.96 -56.07 54.79
N ASN A 703 41.53 -56.89 53.84
CA ASN A 703 40.16 -57.36 53.64
C ASN A 703 39.44 -57.83 54.92
N SER A 704 38.13 -57.55 54.99
CA SER A 704 37.16 -58.43 55.65
C SER A 704 35.90 -58.50 54.80
N GLN A 705 35.38 -59.70 54.59
CA GLN A 705 34.26 -59.94 53.67
C GLN A 705 32.89 -59.91 54.37
N ASN A 706 31.88 -59.51 53.60
CA ASN A 706 30.45 -59.74 53.76
C ASN A 706 29.61 -58.75 54.59
N ASP A 707 28.33 -58.76 54.23
CA ASP A 707 27.17 -57.98 54.69
C ASP A 707 27.19 -56.46 54.44
N SER A 708 26.47 -56.08 53.38
CA SER A 708 26.10 -54.72 53.02
C SER A 708 25.14 -54.11 54.05
N SER A 709 25.62 -53.13 54.80
CA SER A 709 24.76 -52.09 55.38
C SER A 709 24.97 -50.81 54.57
N ILE A 710 23.87 -50.19 54.13
CA ILE A 710 23.90 -48.97 53.33
C ILE A 710 24.09 -47.79 54.28
N ASP A 711 25.18 -47.03 54.11
CA ASP A 711 25.45 -45.81 54.88
C ASP A 711 24.56 -44.63 54.39
N SER A 712 23.27 -44.73 54.68
CA SER A 712 22.28 -43.67 54.41
C SER A 712 22.56 -42.37 55.19
N SER A 713 23.38 -42.46 56.24
CA SER A 713 23.87 -41.38 57.11
C SER A 713 24.31 -40.13 56.34
N VAL A 714 25.16 -40.28 55.32
CA VAL A 714 25.73 -39.17 54.54
C VAL A 714 24.64 -38.38 53.77
N ILE A 715 23.56 -39.04 53.36
CA ILE A 715 22.43 -38.42 52.65
C ILE A 715 21.44 -37.79 53.64
N VAL A 716 21.24 -38.40 54.82
CA VAL A 716 20.50 -37.79 55.94
C VAL A 716 21.15 -36.47 56.38
N ASP A 717 22.49 -36.43 56.47
CA ASP A 717 23.23 -35.21 56.81
C ASP A 717 23.15 -34.13 55.70
N LEU A 718 23.16 -34.51 54.42
CA LEU A 718 22.90 -33.58 53.31
C LEU A 718 21.50 -32.95 53.43
N LEU A 719 20.46 -33.77 53.65
CA LEU A 719 19.08 -33.29 53.78
C LEU A 719 18.93 -32.32 54.96
N ARG A 720 19.57 -32.62 56.10
CA ARG A 720 19.60 -31.71 57.26
C ARG A 720 20.36 -30.41 56.96
N ALA A 721 21.46 -30.44 56.21
CA ALA A 721 22.17 -29.23 55.78
C ALA A 721 21.39 -28.36 54.77
N LEU A 722 20.42 -28.94 54.05
CA LEU A 722 19.47 -28.22 53.19
C LEU A 722 18.24 -27.67 53.96
N GLY A 723 18.01 -28.13 55.20
CA GLY A 723 16.84 -27.79 56.03
C GLY A 723 15.65 -28.76 55.87
N LEU A 724 15.84 -29.90 55.21
CA LEU A 724 14.80 -30.91 54.95
C LEU A 724 14.74 -31.96 56.07
N GLU A 725 14.59 -31.52 57.32
CA GLU A 725 14.68 -32.39 58.51
C GLU A 725 13.69 -33.56 58.49
N LYS A 726 12.42 -33.30 58.12
CA LYS A 726 11.35 -34.31 58.06
C LYS A 726 11.66 -35.42 57.06
N ASP A 727 12.25 -35.06 55.93
CA ASP A 727 12.56 -35.99 54.85
C ASP A 727 13.84 -36.79 55.15
N ALA A 728 14.77 -36.19 55.90
CA ALA A 728 15.93 -36.88 56.47
C ALA A 728 15.51 -37.95 57.49
N ASP A 729 14.57 -37.63 58.37
CA ASP A 729 14.03 -38.58 59.35
C ASP A 729 13.23 -39.69 58.65
N MET A 730 12.38 -39.36 57.68
CA MET A 730 11.64 -40.32 56.85
C MET A 730 12.57 -41.26 56.04
N LEU A 731 13.73 -40.77 55.57
CA LEU A 731 14.77 -41.61 54.95
C LEU A 731 15.38 -42.57 55.98
N SER A 732 15.62 -42.11 57.22
CA SER A 732 16.18 -42.97 58.28
C SER A 732 15.21 -44.08 58.74
N ASP A 733 13.90 -43.82 58.71
CA ASP A 733 12.86 -44.81 59.05
C ASP A 733 12.56 -45.80 57.91
N ASN A 734 12.57 -45.35 56.65
CA ASN A 734 12.04 -46.15 55.52
C ASN A 734 13.09 -46.56 54.46
N GLY A 735 14.25 -45.92 54.40
CA GLY A 735 15.33 -46.24 53.44
C GLY A 735 15.04 -45.91 51.96
N ASP A 736 13.94 -45.23 51.62
CA ASP A 736 13.56 -44.98 50.22
C ASP A 736 14.29 -43.78 49.57
N PHE A 737 15.42 -44.08 48.92
CA PHE A 737 16.16 -43.12 48.08
C PHE A 737 15.41 -42.65 46.82
N SER A 738 14.26 -43.25 46.46
CA SER A 738 13.41 -42.82 45.34
C SER A 738 12.56 -41.61 45.73
N ALA A 739 11.95 -41.63 46.93
CA ALA A 739 11.26 -40.48 47.51
C ALA A 739 12.21 -39.27 47.63
N VAL A 740 13.41 -39.47 48.19
CA VAL A 740 14.42 -38.41 48.35
C VAL A 740 14.87 -37.82 47.00
N ARG A 741 15.09 -38.66 45.97
CA ARG A 741 15.40 -38.16 44.61
C ARG A 741 14.29 -37.27 44.05
N ARG A 742 13.01 -37.55 44.33
CA ARG A 742 11.89 -36.70 43.89
C ARG A 742 11.82 -35.38 44.65
N ILE A 743 12.05 -35.39 45.97
CA ILE A 743 12.01 -34.19 46.81
C ILE A 743 13.11 -33.21 46.40
N ILE A 744 14.36 -33.69 46.29
CA ILE A 744 15.49 -32.86 45.83
C ILE A 744 15.23 -32.33 44.41
N ALA A 745 14.69 -33.15 43.50
CA ALA A 745 14.34 -32.72 42.14
C ALA A 745 13.23 -31.65 42.10
N SER A 746 12.21 -31.72 42.98
CA SER A 746 11.18 -30.67 43.07
C SER A 746 11.69 -29.33 43.60
N HIS A 747 12.92 -29.30 44.12
CA HIS A 747 13.59 -28.07 44.54
C HIS A 747 14.68 -27.60 43.56
N VAL A 748 14.91 -28.28 42.43
CA VAL A 748 15.77 -27.77 41.34
C VAL A 748 14.96 -26.81 40.47
N GLY A 749 15.58 -25.72 40.00
CA GLY A 749 14.99 -24.78 39.06
C GLY A 749 13.86 -23.92 39.62
N VAL A 750 14.05 -23.36 40.82
CA VAL A 750 13.13 -22.36 41.40
C VAL A 750 13.81 -21.00 41.40
N GLU A 751 13.18 -20.01 40.77
CA GLU A 751 13.63 -18.61 40.68
C GLU A 751 12.77 -17.70 41.57
N PRO A 752 13.28 -16.52 42.00
CA PRO A 752 14.66 -16.04 41.88
C PRO A 752 15.54 -16.62 43.00
N ARG A 753 16.69 -17.25 42.67
CA ARG A 753 17.50 -17.98 43.66
C ARG A 753 18.96 -18.19 43.22
N ASP A 754 19.89 -18.16 44.17
CA ASP A 754 21.33 -18.36 43.91
C ASP A 754 21.64 -19.68 43.18
N MET A 755 22.09 -19.58 41.92
CA MET A 755 22.50 -20.72 41.06
C MET A 755 23.48 -21.68 41.72
N ARG A 756 24.29 -21.25 42.71
CA ARG A 756 25.24 -22.14 43.40
C ARG A 756 24.52 -23.19 44.26
N LEU A 757 23.34 -22.86 44.78
CA LEU A 757 22.49 -23.84 45.45
C LEU A 757 21.83 -24.78 44.44
N ASP A 758 21.39 -24.25 43.29
CA ASP A 758 20.78 -25.07 42.24
C ASP A 758 21.77 -26.10 41.67
N ARG A 759 23.01 -25.69 41.39
CA ARG A 759 24.10 -26.60 40.99
C ARG A 759 24.43 -27.64 42.06
N LEU A 760 24.34 -27.29 43.34
CA LEU A 760 24.53 -28.23 44.46
C LEU A 760 23.45 -29.32 44.45
N LEU A 761 22.18 -28.93 44.24
CA LEU A 761 21.05 -29.87 44.10
C LEU A 761 21.19 -30.74 42.84
N ARG A 762 21.54 -30.16 41.68
CA ARG A 762 21.75 -30.89 40.42
C ARG A 762 22.92 -31.88 40.49
N LEU A 763 24.01 -31.53 41.20
CA LEU A 763 25.13 -32.44 41.47
C LEU A 763 24.73 -33.56 42.46
N SER A 764 24.02 -33.24 43.54
CA SER A 764 23.63 -34.26 44.53
C SER A 764 22.75 -35.35 43.89
N LEU A 765 21.80 -34.98 43.04
CA LEU A 765 20.96 -35.92 42.28
C LEU A 765 21.75 -36.90 41.40
N ARG A 766 22.84 -36.44 40.76
CA ARG A 766 23.71 -37.28 39.91
C ARG A 766 24.64 -38.20 40.71
N LEU A 767 24.93 -37.83 41.96
CA LEU A 767 25.75 -38.61 42.89
C LEU A 767 24.92 -39.59 43.74
N MET A 768 23.58 -39.55 43.71
CA MET A 768 22.74 -40.51 44.43
C MET A 768 23.03 -41.96 44.01
N MET A 769 23.08 -42.86 45.01
CA MET A 769 23.44 -44.27 44.89
C MET A 769 22.83 -45.00 43.69
N LYS A 770 23.63 -45.91 43.10
CA LYS A 770 23.19 -46.86 42.06
C LYS A 770 23.22 -48.33 42.50
N GLY A 771 24.04 -48.68 43.49
CA GLY A 771 24.30 -50.07 43.90
C GLY A 771 25.60 -50.67 43.33
N ASP A 772 26.48 -49.82 42.79
CA ASP A 772 27.74 -50.20 42.12
C ASP A 772 28.95 -50.01 43.04
N GLU A 773 30.11 -50.60 42.69
CA GLU A 773 31.37 -50.49 43.46
C GLU A 773 31.83 -49.02 43.68
N ASP A 774 31.40 -48.12 42.78
CA ASP A 774 31.63 -46.68 42.76
C ASP A 774 30.88 -45.88 43.85
N ASP A 775 29.84 -46.44 44.50
CA ASP A 775 29.02 -45.68 45.46
C ASP A 775 29.85 -45.13 46.64
N ALA A 776 30.95 -45.80 47.01
CA ALA A 776 31.90 -45.30 48.02
C ALA A 776 32.54 -43.96 47.64
N ALA A 777 32.92 -43.78 46.37
CA ALA A 777 33.44 -42.50 45.88
C ALA A 777 32.35 -41.43 45.87
N ARG A 778 31.12 -41.79 45.44
CA ARG A 778 29.96 -40.88 45.45
C ARG A 778 29.67 -40.34 46.84
N PHE A 779 29.72 -41.16 47.89
CA PHE A 779 29.53 -40.70 49.28
C PHE A 779 30.53 -39.63 49.71
N THR A 780 31.83 -39.75 49.36
CA THR A 780 32.82 -38.70 49.70
C THR A 780 32.49 -37.36 49.04
N LEU A 781 31.97 -37.38 47.81
CA LEU A 781 31.55 -36.19 47.08
C LEU A 781 30.30 -35.58 47.72
N ILE A 782 29.29 -36.39 48.06
CA ILE A 782 28.08 -35.95 48.78
C ILE A 782 28.47 -35.29 50.12
N GLN A 783 29.40 -35.88 50.89
CA GLN A 783 29.88 -35.29 52.14
C GLN A 783 30.48 -33.89 51.92
N THR A 784 31.24 -33.68 50.84
CA THR A 784 31.73 -32.33 50.51
C THR A 784 30.64 -31.37 50.03
N LEU A 785 29.55 -31.86 49.41
CA LEU A 785 28.37 -31.02 49.13
C LEU A 785 27.63 -30.63 50.41
N THR A 786 27.56 -31.51 51.42
CA THR A 786 27.01 -31.21 52.75
C THR A 786 27.80 -30.10 53.46
N GLU A 787 29.14 -30.13 53.40
CA GLU A 787 29.98 -29.01 53.89
C GLU A 787 29.63 -27.68 53.19
N LEU A 788 29.46 -27.72 51.87
CA LEU A 788 29.18 -26.53 51.06
C LEU A 788 27.78 -25.96 51.29
N ALA A 789 26.77 -26.81 51.50
CA ALA A 789 25.43 -26.38 51.93
C ALA A 789 25.49 -25.67 53.29
N GLY A 790 26.25 -26.21 54.25
CA GLY A 790 26.46 -25.58 55.56
C GLY A 790 27.23 -24.25 55.51
N ILE A 791 28.02 -23.99 54.45
CA ILE A 791 28.64 -22.68 54.18
C ILE A 791 27.63 -21.72 53.54
N LEU A 792 26.88 -22.18 52.53
CA LEU A 792 25.83 -21.39 51.87
C LEU A 792 24.75 -20.92 52.86
N SER A 793 24.27 -21.80 53.76
CA SER A 793 23.28 -21.46 54.81
C SER A 793 23.73 -20.30 55.71
N LYS A 794 25.01 -20.28 56.12
CA LYS A 794 25.56 -19.17 56.91
C LYS A 794 25.66 -17.88 56.09
N TRP A 795 25.97 -17.99 54.80
CA TRP A 795 26.12 -16.85 53.89
C TRP A 795 24.78 -16.23 53.46
N THR A 796 23.75 -17.05 53.18
CA THR A 796 22.41 -16.54 52.87
C THR A 796 21.81 -15.84 54.09
N ARG A 797 21.93 -16.46 55.26
CA ARG A 797 21.47 -15.90 56.53
C ARG A 797 22.07 -14.53 56.85
N THR A 798 23.40 -14.37 56.78
CA THR A 798 24.02 -13.05 57.08
C THR A 798 23.61 -11.97 56.08
N ARG A 799 23.38 -12.33 54.80
CA ARG A 799 22.82 -11.39 53.81
C ARG A 799 21.34 -11.08 54.01
N LEU A 800 20.51 -12.02 54.50
CA LEU A 800 19.12 -11.73 54.91
C LEU A 800 19.05 -10.81 56.13
N GLU A 801 19.83 -11.11 57.17
CA GLU A 801 19.90 -10.32 58.40
C GLU A 801 20.38 -8.88 58.11
N ALA A 802 21.37 -8.71 57.23
CA ALA A 802 21.82 -7.41 56.73
C ALA A 802 20.79 -6.64 55.88
N ARG A 803 19.70 -7.30 55.45
CA ARG A 803 18.58 -6.74 54.66
C ARG A 803 17.31 -6.54 55.49
N HIS A 804 17.39 -6.76 56.81
CA HIS A 804 16.27 -6.76 57.75
C HIS A 804 15.17 -7.81 57.45
N ASN A 805 15.48 -8.83 56.65
CA ASN A 805 14.62 -10.02 56.48
C ASN A 805 15.02 -11.09 57.49
N GLY A 806 14.05 -11.78 58.08
CA GLY A 806 14.30 -12.94 58.93
C GLY A 806 14.67 -14.18 58.11
N SER A 807 15.65 -14.93 58.58
CA SER A 807 15.95 -16.29 58.09
C SER A 807 14.99 -17.30 58.72
N SER A 808 14.39 -18.19 57.91
CA SER A 808 13.55 -19.30 58.41
C SER A 808 14.40 -20.43 59.01
N GLY A 809 15.68 -20.49 58.62
CA GLY A 809 16.62 -21.56 58.97
C GLY A 809 16.67 -22.68 57.93
N VAL A 810 15.77 -22.70 56.96
CA VAL A 810 15.76 -23.64 55.83
C VAL A 810 16.49 -23.00 54.65
N LEU A 811 17.65 -23.55 54.25
CA LEU A 811 18.51 -22.98 53.21
C LEU A 811 17.76 -22.78 51.88
N ILE A 812 16.88 -23.71 51.50
CA ILE A 812 16.12 -23.63 50.24
C ILE A 812 15.14 -22.44 50.23
N GLU A 813 14.48 -22.17 51.36
CA GLU A 813 13.57 -21.03 51.53
C GLU A 813 14.36 -19.71 51.64
N ASP A 814 15.39 -19.69 52.49
CA ASP A 814 16.23 -18.51 52.73
C ASP A 814 16.94 -18.05 51.44
N ALA A 815 17.33 -18.97 50.55
CA ALA A 815 17.93 -18.62 49.27
C ALA A 815 16.94 -17.96 48.29
N ALA A 816 15.67 -18.38 48.28
CA ALA A 816 14.63 -17.76 47.45
C ALA A 816 14.17 -16.40 48.03
N ALA A 817 13.99 -16.33 49.36
CA ALA A 817 13.71 -15.06 50.06
C ALA A 817 14.84 -14.03 49.87
N LEU A 818 16.09 -14.49 49.73
CA LEU A 818 17.26 -13.65 49.41
C LEU A 818 17.29 -13.18 47.95
N GLY A 819 16.78 -13.97 47.00
CA GLY A 819 16.60 -13.55 45.60
C GLY A 819 15.62 -12.38 45.50
N ILE A 820 14.41 -12.55 46.03
CA ILE A 820 13.37 -11.50 46.10
C ILE A 820 13.90 -10.24 46.83
N ALA A 821 14.73 -10.43 47.86
CA ALA A 821 15.36 -9.32 48.59
C ALA A 821 16.49 -8.62 47.83
N LEU A 822 17.12 -9.27 46.84
CA LEU A 822 18.14 -8.70 45.96
C LEU A 822 17.52 -7.89 44.80
N GLU A 823 16.43 -8.37 44.22
CA GLU A 823 15.65 -7.62 43.22
C GLU A 823 15.18 -6.27 43.77
N ARG A 824 14.61 -6.31 45.00
CA ARG A 824 14.06 -5.14 45.70
C ARG A 824 15.14 -4.13 46.12
N ILE A 825 16.36 -4.59 46.42
CA ILE A 825 17.50 -3.77 46.87
C ILE A 825 18.81 -4.40 46.35
N PRO A 826 19.53 -3.83 45.36
CA PRO A 826 20.84 -4.33 44.99
C PRO A 826 21.81 -4.24 46.18
N GLY A 827 22.77 -5.17 46.27
CA GLY A 827 23.76 -5.20 47.37
C GLY A 827 25.16 -4.80 46.89
N PRO A 828 25.98 -4.13 47.71
CA PRO A 828 27.34 -3.75 47.31
C PRO A 828 28.21 -4.99 47.07
N GLY A 829 28.73 -5.14 45.86
CA GLY A 829 29.60 -6.25 45.46
C GLY A 829 29.15 -6.88 44.13
N THR A 830 29.79 -7.98 43.75
CA THR A 830 29.45 -8.74 42.54
C THR A 830 27.98 -9.19 42.58
N PRO A 831 27.21 -9.02 41.47
CA PRO A 831 25.86 -9.56 41.40
C PRO A 831 25.86 -11.07 41.58
N VAL A 832 24.79 -11.59 42.17
CA VAL A 832 24.55 -13.03 42.31
C VAL A 832 23.57 -13.40 41.19
N PRO A 833 23.86 -14.38 40.34
CA PRO A 833 22.90 -14.82 39.34
C PRO A 833 21.77 -15.58 40.04
N LEU A 834 20.53 -15.19 39.71
CA LEU A 834 19.30 -15.67 40.37
C LEU A 834 18.47 -16.62 39.50
N GLU A 835 19.03 -17.00 38.35
CA GLU A 835 18.42 -17.78 37.27
C GLU A 835 18.55 -19.30 37.48
N LEU A 836 17.96 -20.10 36.60
CA LEU A 836 18.18 -21.55 36.49
C LEU A 836 19.66 -21.92 36.22
N ASP A 837 20.21 -22.95 36.88
CA ASP A 837 21.52 -23.49 36.50
C ASP A 837 21.41 -24.39 35.26
N GLU A 838 21.33 -23.81 34.06
CA GLU A 838 21.20 -24.58 32.80
C GLU A 838 22.43 -25.44 32.46
N TYR A 839 23.59 -25.13 33.07
CA TYR A 839 24.90 -25.70 32.73
C TYR A 839 24.91 -27.23 32.59
N ASN A 840 25.56 -27.71 31.53
CA ASN A 840 25.66 -29.13 31.21
C ASN A 840 26.68 -29.86 32.10
N LEU A 841 26.19 -30.38 33.24
CA LEU A 841 26.96 -31.23 34.14
C LEU A 841 27.29 -32.61 33.49
N PRO A 842 28.41 -33.26 33.87
CA PRO A 842 28.78 -34.61 33.39
C PRO A 842 27.75 -35.71 33.70
N PRO A 843 27.69 -36.79 32.89
CA PRO A 843 26.73 -37.89 33.10
C PRO A 843 26.96 -38.60 34.44
N PRO A 844 25.94 -39.29 35.01
CA PRO A 844 26.00 -39.92 36.34
C PRO A 844 26.90 -41.17 36.42
N ASP A 845 27.73 -41.39 35.40
CA ASP A 845 28.71 -42.47 35.24
C ASP A 845 30.14 -41.92 35.08
N ASP A 846 30.30 -40.62 34.84
CA ASP A 846 31.59 -39.93 34.81
C ASP A 846 31.91 -39.36 36.21
N LEU A 847 32.48 -40.20 37.07
CA LEU A 847 32.89 -39.77 38.41
C LEU A 847 33.99 -38.70 38.36
N ASP A 848 34.98 -38.80 37.46
CA ASP A 848 36.10 -37.86 37.40
C ASP A 848 35.63 -36.46 37.05
N GLY A 849 34.76 -36.33 36.03
CA GLY A 849 34.08 -35.09 35.68
C GLY A 849 33.23 -34.54 36.83
N LEU A 850 32.45 -35.38 37.50
CA LEU A 850 31.69 -34.97 38.69
C LEU A 850 32.59 -34.51 39.83
N THR A 851 33.76 -35.14 40.08
CA THR A 851 34.71 -34.63 41.08
C THR A 851 35.23 -33.24 40.72
N ASN A 852 35.40 -32.95 39.43
CA ASN A 852 35.91 -31.67 38.95
C ASN A 852 34.85 -30.57 39.06
N GLU A 853 33.57 -30.84 38.76
CA GLU A 853 32.49 -29.88 39.03
C GLU A 853 32.29 -29.62 40.53
N VAL A 854 32.44 -30.64 41.40
CA VAL A 854 32.43 -30.43 42.86
C VAL A 854 33.60 -29.52 43.30
N LYS A 855 34.79 -29.66 42.70
CA LYS A 855 35.94 -28.75 42.94
C LYS A 855 35.70 -27.33 42.36
N VAL A 856 34.99 -27.19 41.25
CA VAL A 856 34.57 -25.89 40.68
C VAL A 856 33.57 -25.21 41.61
N LEU A 857 32.54 -25.93 42.07
CA LEU A 857 31.54 -25.42 43.02
C LEU A 857 32.18 -25.03 44.36
N LYS A 858 33.09 -25.86 44.91
CA LYS A 858 33.87 -25.55 46.12
C LYS A 858 34.63 -24.23 45.98
N ARG A 859 35.28 -23.99 44.83
CA ARG A 859 35.91 -22.69 44.53
C ARG A 859 34.90 -21.55 44.48
N ARG A 860 33.78 -21.68 43.76
CA ARG A 860 32.73 -20.64 43.63
C ARG A 860 32.01 -20.29 44.95
N ILE A 861 32.00 -21.21 45.92
CA ILE A 861 31.40 -20.99 47.25
C ILE A 861 32.43 -20.43 48.25
N MET A 862 33.71 -20.82 48.15
CA MET A 862 34.77 -20.36 49.06
C MET A 862 35.43 -19.02 48.67
N LEU A 863 35.00 -18.37 47.59
CA LEU A 863 35.37 -16.97 47.31
C LEU A 863 34.89 -16.07 48.46
N ALA A 864 35.79 -15.18 48.93
CA ALA A 864 35.53 -14.30 50.06
C ALA A 864 34.33 -13.37 49.80
N SER A 865 33.62 -12.97 50.87
CA SER A 865 32.46 -12.08 50.78
C SER A 865 32.82 -10.74 50.13
N SER A 866 32.35 -10.54 48.90
CA SER A 866 32.39 -9.25 48.23
C SER A 866 31.41 -8.28 48.94
N GLY A 867 31.99 -7.32 49.66
CA GLY A 867 31.31 -6.12 50.15
C GLY A 867 30.55 -6.24 51.48
N GLY A 868 30.99 -5.45 52.47
CA GLY A 868 30.10 -4.77 53.42
C GLY A 868 29.59 -5.54 54.65
N VAL A 869 29.20 -6.82 54.53
CA VAL A 869 28.65 -7.59 55.66
C VAL A 869 29.77 -8.13 56.56
N ARG A 870 29.61 -7.96 57.88
CA ARG A 870 30.57 -8.33 58.94
C ARG A 870 29.95 -9.25 59.98
#